data_AF-A0A1Q8LA72-F1
#
_entry.id   AF-A0A1Q8LA72-F1
#
_cell.length_a   1.000
_cell.length_b   1.000
_cell.length_c   1.000
_cell.angle_alpha   90.00
_cell.angle_beta   90.00
_cell.angle_gamma   90.00
#
_symmetry.space_group_name_H-M   'P 1'
#
loop_
_entity.id
_entity.type
_entity.pdbx_description
1 polymer ?
#
loop_
_entity_poly.entity_id
_entity_poly.type
_entity_poly.pdbx_seq_one_letter_code
_entity_poly.pdbx_strand_id
1 'polypeptide(L)'
;MTNDPHAWLEDVTGTEALEWVARRNARTEARLTGTPLFTELESGIREVLDSRDRIPFVTARGGYYYNFWTDEQHPRGLWRRTTPESYRSADTEWEVLLDVDALNEAEGENWVWHGARFLRPDLDRALVDLSRGGADADVTREFDLPTRTFVEDGFSRPEAKGGMSWIDRDTVYLSTDLGPGTMTTSGYPRTVRRLRRGEALESAELVYAGEETDLSISAFRDHTPGFERDFLRRALAFYADELHLIGADGSLTKIDVPDSATTDVHREWCTVELREDWGSFTAGSLLAARFDDVLTGTPDWEVLFEPTDSSSLAGYTWTHHHLVLDVLEHVVDRLVVLTPGEQGWERSPFVGAPEFGSVTVAAVDADESDDVWLIVTDYLTPSTLSIATVGEAPRPLRSAPAFFDASRHVIEQHFVTSDDGTRVPYFLVRPTDLPFDGSAPTLLYGYGGFEIPLTPGYSGATGRSWLERGAAGEAPARLRGHGRRRTGPDRPRHHLTRAPRRAGRQQRRTDGGEHAGPLPRAVRCGGDPGAAAGHEALQPPARRRLLDGRVRRSGHRRLGVHPDALAVPPDRLGRRLPTDDPADLHPRRPGAPRPRPQVHRRAGGRRPRRHLLREHRGRARRRRGQRAGREDGRTGLRIPVGEAGMSDVVIRVRGEHERQVPAERGTAQVVVEAQGPEAAAVRSEVEQGTAALVADVRTLHDPGAGPVRRYVVDQARSWVEQPSFEGRPQPPVHHASVSVSVEFDDVARLGAWLSGVGRFAGAQVQGISWDLAREHRREIERSARQDALRQAVERAQDYADALDLGPVAPRSVADTGMLGAHQPVGVSFSARAMSAPGGFAEADGALGTLLAPDDITVRAEVEAEFVVRREG
;
A
#
# COMPACT_ATOMS: atom_id res chain seq x y z
N MET A 1 25.53 8.76 19.29
CA MET A 1 24.73 7.70 18.62
C MET A 1 23.37 7.63 19.30
N THR A 2 22.30 7.26 18.59
CA THR A 2 21.06 6.79 19.23
C THR A 2 21.35 5.42 19.83
N ASN A 3 21.15 5.26 21.14
CA ASN A 3 21.50 4.03 21.83
C ASN A 3 20.29 3.09 21.84
N ASP A 4 20.10 2.34 20.74
CA ASP A 4 18.97 1.44 20.58
C ASP A 4 19.30 0.02 21.11
N PRO A 5 18.68 -0.44 22.22
CA PRO A 5 18.92 -1.76 22.80
C PRO A 5 18.25 -2.90 22.02
N HIS A 6 17.63 -2.60 20.87
CA HIS A 6 16.93 -3.54 20.00
C HIS A 6 17.50 -3.58 18.57
N ALA A 7 18.61 -2.89 18.29
CA ALA A 7 19.28 -2.92 16.98
C ALA A 7 19.74 -4.33 16.53
N TRP A 8 19.88 -5.28 17.46
CA TRP A 8 20.16 -6.69 17.17
C TRP A 8 18.91 -7.47 16.67
N LEU A 9 17.74 -6.83 16.59
CA LEU A 9 16.57 -7.32 15.87
C LEU A 9 16.48 -6.73 14.44
N GLU A 10 17.40 -5.84 14.05
CA GLU A 10 17.62 -5.46 12.62
C GLU A 10 18.27 -6.62 11.86
N ASP A 11 19.09 -7.41 12.56
CA ASP A 11 19.45 -8.78 12.20
C ASP A 11 18.17 -9.65 12.28
N VAL A 12 17.40 -9.66 11.20
CA VAL A 12 16.06 -10.26 11.13
C VAL A 12 16.06 -11.79 11.19
N THR A 13 17.20 -12.42 11.46
CA THR A 13 17.40 -13.87 11.39
C THR A 13 18.48 -14.44 12.31
N GLY A 14 19.43 -13.66 12.79
CA GLY A 14 20.55 -14.17 13.58
C GLY A 14 20.04 -14.93 14.78
N THR A 15 20.84 -15.90 15.25
CA THR A 15 20.34 -16.91 16.19
C THR A 15 19.68 -16.30 17.44
N GLU A 16 20.18 -15.17 17.94
CA GLU A 16 19.55 -14.43 19.04
C GLU A 16 18.14 -13.90 18.67
N ALA A 17 17.97 -13.34 17.47
CA ALA A 17 16.72 -12.81 16.94
C ALA A 17 15.70 -13.90 16.60
N LEU A 18 16.08 -14.96 15.86
CA LEU A 18 15.16 -16.08 15.59
C LEU A 18 14.77 -16.82 16.86
N GLU A 19 15.71 -17.10 17.78
CA GLU A 19 15.34 -17.68 19.07
C GLU A 19 14.44 -16.73 19.87
N TRP A 20 14.65 -15.41 19.81
CA TRP A 20 13.76 -14.44 20.47
C TRP A 20 12.35 -14.51 19.86
N VAL A 21 12.23 -14.50 18.53
CA VAL A 21 10.94 -14.65 17.84
C VAL A 21 10.27 -15.97 18.22
N ALA A 22 10.98 -17.09 18.15
CA ALA A 22 10.47 -18.41 18.57
C ALA A 22 9.98 -18.40 20.03
N ARG A 23 10.77 -17.82 20.96
CA ARG A 23 10.39 -17.65 22.38
C ARG A 23 9.17 -16.73 22.56
N ARG A 24 8.95 -15.74 21.68
CA ARG A 24 7.75 -14.88 21.71
C ARG A 24 6.53 -15.56 21.09
N ASN A 25 6.71 -16.33 20.03
CA ASN A 25 5.66 -17.08 19.33
C ASN A 25 5.11 -18.19 20.23
N ALA A 26 5.96 -19.10 20.72
CA ALA A 26 5.56 -20.20 21.61
C ALA A 26 4.86 -19.68 22.90
N ARG A 27 5.33 -18.56 23.47
CA ARG A 27 4.66 -17.89 24.61
C ARG A 27 3.31 -17.30 24.25
N THR A 28 3.12 -16.84 23.02
CA THR A 28 1.88 -16.23 22.53
C THR A 28 0.87 -17.32 22.17
N GLU A 29 1.29 -18.36 21.46
CA GLU A 29 0.52 -19.57 21.18
C GLU A 29 -0.01 -20.20 22.47
N ALA A 30 0.87 -20.57 23.41
CA ALA A 30 0.48 -21.20 24.68
C ALA A 30 -0.48 -20.34 25.55
N ARG A 31 -0.56 -19.03 25.29
CA ARG A 31 -1.51 -18.11 25.95
C ARG A 31 -2.87 -18.03 25.22
N LEU A 32 -2.91 -18.26 23.91
CA LEU A 32 -4.10 -18.08 23.08
C LEU A 32 -4.77 -19.42 22.74
N THR A 33 -4.01 -20.40 22.27
CA THR A 33 -4.53 -21.66 21.69
C THR A 33 -5.19 -22.57 22.71
N GLY A 34 -4.71 -22.56 23.96
CA GLY A 34 -5.26 -23.36 25.07
C GLY A 34 -6.62 -22.92 25.61
N THR A 35 -7.42 -22.17 24.84
CA THR A 35 -8.74 -21.66 25.26
C THR A 35 -9.87 -22.26 24.41
N PRO A 36 -11.04 -22.60 24.99
CA PRO A 36 -12.19 -23.08 24.19
C PRO A 36 -12.64 -22.07 23.13
N LEU A 37 -12.47 -20.77 23.41
CA LEU A 37 -12.74 -19.68 22.47
C LEU A 37 -11.80 -19.75 21.25
N PHE A 38 -10.54 -20.13 21.41
CA PHE A 38 -9.64 -20.29 20.27
C PHE A 38 -10.10 -21.44 19.37
N THR A 39 -10.48 -22.59 19.91
CA THR A 39 -11.00 -23.72 19.13
C THR A 39 -12.31 -23.36 18.41
N GLU A 40 -13.20 -22.60 19.06
CA GLU A 40 -14.43 -22.06 18.47
C GLU A 40 -14.12 -21.13 17.27
N LEU A 41 -13.20 -20.18 17.46
CA LEU A 41 -12.80 -19.21 16.42
C LEU A 41 -12.01 -19.87 15.28
N GLU A 42 -11.10 -20.79 15.58
CA GLU A 42 -10.32 -21.54 14.58
C GLU A 42 -11.26 -22.35 13.69
N SER A 43 -12.20 -23.11 14.27
CA SER A 43 -13.17 -23.90 13.50
C SER A 43 -14.05 -23.03 12.62
N GLY A 44 -14.53 -21.89 13.13
CA GLY A 44 -15.37 -20.97 12.36
C GLY A 44 -14.62 -20.18 11.28
N ILE A 45 -13.31 -19.95 11.44
CA ILE A 45 -12.47 -19.31 10.41
C ILE A 45 -12.06 -20.33 9.34
N ARG A 46 -11.70 -21.57 9.72
CA ARG A 46 -11.43 -22.68 8.79
C ARG A 46 -12.60 -22.96 7.86
N GLU A 47 -13.84 -22.99 8.37
CA GLU A 47 -15.05 -23.13 7.55
C GLU A 47 -15.13 -22.12 6.39
N VAL A 48 -14.58 -20.91 6.58
CA VAL A 48 -14.56 -19.84 5.57
C VAL A 48 -13.37 -20.00 4.61
N LEU A 49 -12.18 -20.29 5.13
CA LEU A 49 -10.94 -20.36 4.35
C LEU A 49 -10.83 -21.65 3.52
N ASP A 50 -11.25 -22.77 4.10
CA ASP A 50 -11.22 -24.10 3.50
C ASP A 50 -12.44 -24.34 2.57
N SER A 51 -13.28 -23.32 2.36
CA SER A 51 -14.50 -23.40 1.55
C SER A 51 -14.20 -23.57 0.06
N ARG A 52 -14.86 -24.58 -0.54
CA ARG A 52 -14.79 -24.88 -1.97
C ARG A 52 -15.76 -24.05 -2.80
N ASP A 53 -16.74 -23.40 -2.17
CA ASP A 53 -17.81 -22.62 -2.83
C ASP A 53 -17.40 -21.16 -3.17
N ARG A 54 -16.09 -20.91 -3.32
CA ARG A 54 -15.55 -19.61 -3.74
C ARG A 54 -15.89 -19.33 -5.20
N ILE A 55 -16.19 -18.07 -5.54
CA ILE A 55 -16.43 -17.68 -6.95
C ILE A 55 -15.15 -17.94 -7.77
N PRO A 56 -15.19 -18.76 -8.83
CA PRO A 56 -14.09 -18.87 -9.77
C PRO A 56 -14.11 -17.64 -10.69
N PHE A 57 -13.45 -16.55 -10.29
CA PHE A 57 -13.34 -15.33 -11.11
C PHE A 57 -12.61 -15.62 -12.43
N VAL A 58 -13.07 -14.98 -13.52
CA VAL A 58 -12.66 -15.29 -14.89
C VAL A 58 -12.25 -14.06 -15.69
N THR A 59 -11.26 -14.24 -16.56
CA THR A 59 -10.92 -13.30 -17.65
C THR A 59 -11.43 -13.88 -18.97
N ALA A 60 -12.14 -13.10 -19.78
CA ALA A 60 -12.62 -13.56 -21.08
C ALA A 60 -11.60 -13.26 -22.19
N ARG A 61 -11.28 -14.24 -23.04
CA ARG A 61 -10.44 -14.06 -24.24
C ARG A 61 -10.88 -15.06 -25.31
N GLY A 62 -11.11 -14.60 -26.55
CA GLY A 62 -11.31 -15.48 -27.71
C GLY A 62 -12.44 -16.50 -27.54
N GLY A 63 -13.58 -16.08 -26.99
CA GLY A 63 -14.74 -16.94 -26.74
C GLY A 63 -14.63 -17.89 -25.53
N TYR A 64 -13.53 -17.87 -24.77
CA TYR A 64 -13.35 -18.66 -23.54
C TYR A 64 -13.21 -17.78 -22.30
N TYR A 65 -13.59 -18.34 -21.15
CA TYR A 65 -13.39 -17.76 -19.82
C TYR A 65 -12.27 -18.53 -19.09
N TYR A 66 -11.18 -17.85 -18.77
CA TYR A 66 -9.99 -18.42 -18.13
C TYR A 66 -9.98 -18.12 -16.63
N ASN A 67 -9.63 -19.12 -15.82
CA ASN A 67 -9.56 -19.05 -14.36
C ASN A 67 -8.26 -19.70 -13.87
N PHE A 68 -7.71 -19.17 -12.78
CA PHE A 68 -6.72 -19.87 -11.96
C PHE A 68 -7.36 -20.30 -10.64
N TRP A 69 -7.04 -21.50 -10.15
CA TRP A 69 -7.72 -22.11 -9.02
C TRP A 69 -6.78 -22.94 -8.16
N THR A 70 -6.86 -22.76 -6.83
CA THR A 70 -6.18 -23.58 -5.83
C THR A 70 -7.19 -24.18 -4.86
N ASP A 71 -6.96 -25.41 -4.43
CA ASP A 71 -7.72 -26.08 -3.37
C ASP A 71 -6.87 -27.16 -2.64
N GLU A 72 -7.52 -28.02 -1.87
CA GLU A 72 -6.90 -29.09 -1.07
C GLU A 72 -6.23 -30.18 -1.94
N GLN A 73 -6.66 -30.35 -3.20
CA GLN A 73 -6.12 -31.33 -4.14
C GLN A 73 -5.06 -30.71 -5.04
N HIS A 74 -5.23 -29.43 -5.41
CA HIS A 74 -4.27 -28.66 -6.19
C HIS A 74 -3.82 -27.41 -5.42
N PRO A 75 -2.93 -27.55 -4.41
CA PRO A 75 -2.46 -26.43 -3.60
C PRO A 75 -1.50 -25.49 -4.34
N ARG A 76 -0.81 -25.94 -5.38
CA ARG A 76 -0.02 -25.07 -6.29
C ARG A 76 -0.89 -24.51 -7.41
N GLY A 77 -1.87 -25.28 -7.89
CA GLY A 77 -3.06 -24.80 -8.59
C GLY A 77 -3.19 -25.16 -10.06
N LEU A 78 -4.40 -24.99 -10.56
CA LEU A 78 -4.82 -25.26 -11.93
C LEU A 78 -5.06 -23.95 -12.69
N TRP A 79 -4.35 -23.77 -13.81
CA TRP A 79 -4.79 -22.84 -14.86
C TRP A 79 -5.73 -23.59 -15.82
N ARG A 80 -6.94 -23.05 -16.00
CA ARG A 80 -8.05 -23.74 -16.67
C ARG A 80 -8.94 -22.76 -17.42
N ARG A 81 -9.71 -23.25 -18.38
CA ARG A 81 -10.74 -22.47 -19.10
C ARG A 81 -12.08 -23.19 -19.20
N THR A 82 -13.11 -22.44 -19.57
CA THR A 82 -14.46 -22.94 -19.82
C THR A 82 -15.16 -22.05 -20.85
N THR A 83 -16.32 -22.48 -21.36
CA THR A 83 -17.16 -21.65 -22.26
C THR A 83 -18.06 -20.71 -21.44
N PRO A 84 -18.50 -19.57 -21.99
CA PRO A 84 -19.46 -18.68 -21.33
C PRO A 84 -20.77 -19.38 -20.97
N GLU A 85 -21.20 -20.37 -21.76
CA GLU A 85 -22.41 -21.18 -21.53
C GLU A 85 -22.22 -22.13 -20.34
N SER A 86 -21.09 -22.83 -20.26
CA SER A 86 -20.73 -23.71 -19.15
C SER A 86 -20.49 -22.93 -17.85
N TYR A 87 -19.94 -21.71 -17.93
CA TYR A 87 -19.78 -20.83 -16.78
C TYR A 87 -21.12 -20.33 -16.21
N ARG A 88 -22.18 -20.28 -17.02
CA ARG A 88 -23.54 -19.89 -16.58
C ARG A 88 -24.34 -21.05 -15.99
N SER A 89 -23.94 -22.31 -16.20
CA SER A 89 -24.59 -23.49 -15.60
C SER A 89 -24.35 -23.54 -14.08
N ALA A 90 -24.90 -24.54 -13.38
CA ALA A 90 -24.47 -24.86 -12.01
C ALA A 90 -23.15 -25.64 -12.02
N ASP A 91 -23.08 -26.68 -12.85
CA ASP A 91 -21.95 -27.60 -12.98
C ASP A 91 -21.02 -27.13 -14.11
N THR A 92 -20.12 -26.19 -13.82
CA THR A 92 -19.17 -25.68 -14.83
C THR A 92 -18.11 -26.73 -15.17
N GLU A 93 -18.17 -27.21 -16.41
CA GLU A 93 -17.13 -28.05 -17.02
C GLU A 93 -15.86 -27.22 -17.26
N TRP A 94 -14.73 -27.64 -16.70
CA TRP A 94 -13.43 -26.97 -16.82
C TRP A 94 -12.44 -27.80 -17.65
N GLU A 95 -11.83 -27.16 -18.64
CA GLU A 95 -10.67 -27.66 -19.38
C GLU A 95 -9.38 -27.19 -18.67
N VAL A 96 -8.65 -28.10 -18.05
CA VAL A 96 -7.32 -27.79 -17.49
C VAL A 96 -6.32 -27.56 -18.62
N LEU A 97 -5.56 -26.47 -18.51
CA LEU A 97 -4.51 -26.05 -19.43
C LEU A 97 -3.14 -26.39 -18.84
N LEU A 98 -2.88 -25.98 -17.60
CA LEU A 98 -1.69 -26.34 -16.85
C LEU A 98 -2.07 -26.70 -15.41
N ASP A 99 -1.51 -27.81 -14.92
CA ASP A 99 -1.53 -28.20 -13.52
C ASP A 99 -0.14 -27.91 -12.93
N VAL A 100 -0.07 -26.96 -12.00
CA VAL A 100 1.20 -26.51 -11.40
C VAL A 100 1.68 -27.48 -10.31
N ASP A 101 0.79 -28.29 -9.72
CA ASP A 101 1.18 -29.37 -8.81
C ASP A 101 1.88 -30.49 -9.61
N ALA A 102 1.28 -30.90 -10.74
CA ALA A 102 1.88 -31.88 -11.65
C ALA A 102 3.17 -31.38 -12.32
N LEU A 103 3.26 -30.09 -12.67
CA LEU A 103 4.49 -29.49 -13.19
C LEU A 103 5.63 -29.56 -12.17
N ASN A 104 5.34 -29.30 -10.90
CA ASN A 104 6.33 -29.37 -9.82
C ASN A 104 6.81 -30.81 -9.57
N GLU A 105 5.94 -31.81 -9.62
CA GLU A 105 6.36 -33.22 -9.54
C GLU A 105 7.22 -33.63 -10.75
N ALA A 106 6.90 -33.13 -11.96
CA ALA A 106 7.63 -33.47 -13.18
C ALA A 106 9.01 -32.79 -13.29
N GLU A 107 9.16 -31.55 -12.80
CA GLU A 107 10.41 -30.78 -12.89
C GLU A 107 11.26 -30.83 -11.61
N GLY A 108 10.72 -31.34 -10.49
CA GLY A 108 11.40 -31.34 -9.18
C GLY A 108 11.42 -29.97 -8.50
N GLU A 109 10.54 -29.07 -8.92
CA GLU A 109 10.54 -27.64 -8.58
C GLU A 109 9.45 -27.27 -7.55
N ASN A 110 9.41 -26.00 -7.16
CA ASN A 110 8.45 -25.48 -6.19
C ASN A 110 7.67 -24.25 -6.69
N TRP A 111 7.40 -24.20 -8.00
CA TRP A 111 6.71 -23.13 -8.72
C TRP A 111 5.42 -22.65 -8.04
N VAL A 112 5.23 -21.34 -8.10
CA VAL A 112 4.01 -20.62 -7.74
C VAL A 112 3.58 -19.79 -8.96
N TRP A 113 2.28 -19.83 -9.29
CA TRP A 113 1.73 -19.15 -10.45
C TRP A 113 1.74 -17.61 -10.29
N HIS A 114 2.39 -16.91 -11.21
CA HIS A 114 2.44 -15.43 -11.25
C HIS A 114 1.57 -14.82 -12.35
N GLY A 115 1.30 -15.53 -13.45
CA GLY A 115 0.31 -15.10 -14.44
C GLY A 115 0.44 -15.73 -15.82
N ALA A 116 -0.43 -15.29 -16.74
CA ALA A 116 -0.34 -15.61 -18.16
C ALA A 116 -0.70 -14.38 -19.01
N ARG A 117 0.12 -14.10 -20.03
CA ARG A 117 -0.05 -12.98 -20.98
C ARG A 117 -0.25 -13.54 -22.39
N PHE A 118 -1.48 -13.49 -22.89
CA PHE A 118 -1.82 -14.01 -24.22
C PHE A 118 -1.22 -13.14 -25.34
N LEU A 119 -0.86 -13.78 -26.46
CA LEU A 119 -0.61 -13.12 -27.73
C LEU A 119 -1.95 -12.73 -28.36
N ARG A 120 -2.22 -11.44 -28.58
CA ARG A 120 -3.30 -11.01 -29.48
C ARG A 120 -2.79 -10.92 -30.92
N PRO A 121 -3.68 -11.01 -31.94
CA PRO A 121 -5.10 -11.36 -31.85
C PRO A 121 -5.35 -12.89 -31.83
N ASP A 122 -4.35 -13.72 -32.16
CA ASP A 122 -4.52 -15.17 -32.35
C ASP A 122 -4.97 -15.94 -31.09
N LEU A 123 -4.54 -15.48 -29.90
CA LEU A 123 -4.83 -16.07 -28.58
C LEU A 123 -4.41 -17.55 -28.41
N ASP A 124 -3.59 -18.07 -29.32
CA ASP A 124 -3.06 -19.45 -29.32
C ASP A 124 -1.72 -19.60 -28.58
N ARG A 125 -1.15 -18.48 -28.11
CA ARG A 125 0.08 -18.41 -27.31
C ARG A 125 -0.13 -17.61 -26.03
N ALA A 126 0.60 -18.00 -24.98
CA ALA A 126 0.77 -17.18 -23.78
C ALA A 126 2.22 -17.20 -23.29
N LEU A 127 2.66 -16.09 -22.70
CA LEU A 127 3.83 -16.04 -21.82
C LEU A 127 3.34 -16.31 -20.39
N VAL A 128 3.72 -17.45 -19.82
CA VAL A 128 3.35 -17.87 -18.47
C VAL A 128 4.48 -17.52 -17.51
N ASP A 129 4.14 -16.87 -16.40
CA ASP A 129 5.08 -16.45 -15.36
C ASP A 129 4.95 -17.36 -14.12
N LEU A 130 6.07 -17.87 -13.61
CA LEU A 130 6.15 -18.75 -12.44
C LEU A 130 7.31 -18.32 -11.53
N SER A 131 7.12 -18.23 -10.20
CA SER A 131 8.20 -17.95 -9.24
C SER A 131 8.59 -19.19 -8.42
N ARG A 132 9.86 -19.30 -8.03
CA ARG A 132 10.27 -20.32 -7.06
C ARG A 132 9.82 -19.91 -5.65
N GLY A 133 9.09 -20.78 -4.97
CA GLY A 133 8.64 -20.58 -3.60
C GLY A 133 7.71 -19.38 -3.34
N GLY A 134 7.23 -18.69 -4.38
CA GLY A 134 6.50 -17.42 -4.24
C GLY A 134 7.41 -16.19 -4.12
N ALA A 135 8.64 -16.25 -4.65
CA ALA A 135 9.58 -15.14 -4.66
C ALA A 135 9.13 -13.98 -5.56
N ASP A 136 9.71 -12.80 -5.31
CA ASP A 136 9.46 -11.55 -6.04
C ASP A 136 10.09 -11.52 -7.45
N ALA A 137 10.82 -12.58 -7.80
CA ALA A 137 11.40 -12.86 -9.11
C ALA A 137 10.72 -14.10 -9.70
N ASP A 138 10.52 -14.11 -11.01
CA ASP A 138 9.87 -15.20 -11.73
C ASP A 138 10.72 -15.69 -12.91
N VAL A 139 10.41 -16.86 -13.47
CA VAL A 139 10.74 -17.25 -14.84
C VAL A 139 9.54 -16.92 -15.74
N THR A 140 9.79 -16.60 -17.01
CA THR A 140 8.73 -16.53 -18.04
C THR A 140 8.94 -17.65 -19.05
N ARG A 141 7.88 -18.37 -19.45
CA ARG A 141 7.94 -19.48 -20.41
C ARG A 141 6.78 -19.38 -21.42
N GLU A 142 7.08 -19.53 -22.71
CA GLU A 142 6.06 -19.58 -23.77
C GLU A 142 5.26 -20.89 -23.72
N PHE A 143 3.94 -20.77 -23.87
CA PHE A 143 2.98 -21.87 -23.78
C PHE A 143 2.01 -21.86 -24.97
N ASP A 144 1.80 -23.03 -25.57
CA ASP A 144 0.85 -23.29 -26.67
C ASP A 144 -0.51 -23.70 -26.09
N LEU A 145 -1.55 -22.89 -26.35
CA LEU A 145 -2.91 -23.14 -25.84
C LEU A 145 -3.60 -24.34 -26.52
N PRO A 146 -3.49 -24.54 -27.85
CA PRO A 146 -3.96 -25.75 -28.54
C PRO A 146 -3.37 -27.08 -28.04
N THR A 147 -2.06 -27.21 -27.86
CA THR A 147 -1.40 -28.45 -27.42
C THR A 147 -1.35 -28.59 -25.90
N ARG A 148 -1.52 -27.49 -25.16
CA ARG A 148 -1.41 -27.37 -23.70
C ARG A 148 -0.02 -27.76 -23.18
N THR A 149 1.02 -27.29 -23.86
CA THR A 149 2.42 -27.54 -23.50
C THR A 149 3.23 -26.25 -23.55
N PHE A 150 4.31 -26.19 -22.77
CA PHE A 150 5.37 -25.21 -23.04
C PHE A 150 5.97 -25.44 -24.44
N VAL A 151 6.39 -24.37 -25.09
CA VAL A 151 6.97 -24.42 -26.44
C VAL A 151 8.46 -24.76 -26.33
N GLU A 152 8.87 -25.88 -26.94
CA GLU A 152 10.27 -26.25 -27.13
C GLU A 152 10.99 -25.16 -27.97
N ASP A 153 12.14 -24.69 -27.50
CA ASP A 153 12.85 -23.50 -28.01
C ASP A 153 11.99 -22.23 -28.15
N GLY A 154 10.92 -22.13 -27.35
CA GLY A 154 10.08 -20.94 -27.23
C GLY A 154 10.71 -19.81 -26.40
N PHE A 155 10.02 -18.68 -26.31
CA PHE A 155 10.46 -17.57 -25.46
C PHE A 155 10.58 -18.00 -23.99
N SER A 156 11.78 -17.86 -23.43
CA SER A 156 12.10 -18.22 -22.06
C SER A 156 12.93 -17.11 -21.42
N ARG A 157 12.59 -16.73 -20.19
CA ARG A 157 13.36 -15.81 -19.35
C ARG A 157 13.78 -16.54 -18.07
N PRO A 158 15.07 -16.52 -17.69
CA PRO A 158 15.52 -17.06 -16.40
C PRO A 158 14.92 -16.30 -15.21
N GLU A 159 15.20 -16.81 -14.01
CA GLU A 159 14.65 -16.25 -12.76
C GLU A 159 15.24 -14.87 -12.49
N ALA A 160 14.41 -13.83 -12.66
CA ALA A 160 14.78 -12.45 -12.45
C ALA A 160 13.54 -11.61 -12.19
N LYS A 161 13.73 -10.43 -11.59
CA LYS A 161 12.71 -9.37 -11.60
C LYS A 161 12.60 -8.79 -13.01
N GLY A 162 11.39 -8.61 -13.53
CA GLY A 162 11.17 -7.97 -14.82
C GLY A 162 9.92 -8.45 -15.56
N GLY A 163 10.02 -8.60 -16.88
CA GLY A 163 8.93 -9.12 -17.72
C GLY A 163 9.35 -9.42 -19.16
N MET A 164 8.58 -10.28 -19.82
CA MET A 164 8.47 -10.28 -21.28
C MET A 164 7.10 -9.74 -21.71
N SER A 165 6.99 -9.11 -22.88
CA SER A 165 5.72 -8.67 -23.46
C SER A 165 5.69 -8.91 -24.96
N TRP A 166 4.59 -9.47 -25.47
CA TRP A 166 4.41 -9.70 -26.91
C TRP A 166 4.45 -8.40 -27.71
N ILE A 167 5.26 -8.39 -28.77
CA ILE A 167 5.16 -7.42 -29.89
C ILE A 167 4.40 -8.11 -31.03
N ASP A 168 4.85 -9.30 -31.40
CA ASP A 168 4.24 -10.15 -32.41
C ASP A 168 4.55 -11.63 -32.10
N ARG A 169 4.21 -12.55 -33.02
CA ARG A 169 4.38 -14.00 -32.83
C ARG A 169 5.83 -14.44 -32.66
N ASP A 170 6.79 -13.68 -33.19
CA ASP A 170 8.21 -14.02 -33.24
C ASP A 170 9.12 -12.95 -32.60
N THR A 171 8.52 -11.98 -31.89
CA THR A 171 9.24 -10.90 -31.20
C THR A 171 8.59 -10.50 -29.87
N VAL A 172 9.41 -10.35 -28.82
CA VAL A 172 8.98 -9.83 -27.51
C VAL A 172 9.84 -8.64 -27.05
N TYR A 173 9.23 -7.74 -26.28
CA TYR A 173 9.99 -6.87 -25.37
C TYR A 173 10.48 -7.69 -24.19
N LEU A 174 11.74 -7.46 -23.79
CA LEU A 174 12.44 -8.14 -22.71
C LEU A 174 12.97 -7.10 -21.70
N SER A 175 12.60 -7.26 -20.44
CA SER A 175 13.19 -6.57 -19.29
C SER A 175 13.59 -7.62 -18.26
N THR A 176 14.89 -7.76 -18.02
CA THR A 176 15.48 -8.79 -17.13
C THR A 176 16.86 -8.35 -16.69
N ASP A 177 17.40 -8.98 -15.64
CA ASP A 177 18.83 -8.93 -15.36
C ASP A 177 19.61 -9.69 -16.46
N LEU A 178 20.66 -9.07 -16.99
CA LEU A 178 21.64 -9.66 -17.93
C LEU A 178 23.08 -9.38 -17.46
N GLY A 179 23.28 -9.19 -16.16
CA GLY A 179 24.56 -8.90 -15.53
C GLY A 179 24.76 -7.44 -15.10
N PRO A 180 25.99 -7.07 -14.70
CA PRO A 180 26.31 -5.78 -14.11
C PRO A 180 25.81 -4.57 -14.93
N GLY A 181 25.21 -3.60 -14.24
CA GLY A 181 24.71 -2.38 -14.87
C GLY A 181 23.44 -2.55 -15.70
N THR A 182 22.69 -3.65 -15.57
CA THR A 182 21.39 -3.86 -16.25
C THR A 182 20.16 -3.64 -15.35
N MET A 183 20.39 -3.47 -14.04
CA MET A 183 19.37 -3.28 -13.01
C MET A 183 19.46 -1.89 -12.35
N THR A 184 18.37 -1.43 -11.75
CA THR A 184 18.28 -0.21 -10.92
C THR A 184 18.71 -0.49 -9.47
N THR A 185 19.01 0.56 -8.73
CA THR A 185 19.19 0.54 -7.26
C THR A 185 17.96 0.05 -6.48
N SER A 186 16.79 -0.04 -7.12
CA SER A 186 15.57 -0.67 -6.57
C SER A 186 15.47 -2.18 -6.85
N GLY A 187 16.44 -2.76 -7.56
CA GLY A 187 16.46 -4.19 -7.91
C GLY A 187 15.52 -4.59 -9.05
N TYR A 188 15.19 -3.68 -9.97
CA TYR A 188 14.41 -3.97 -11.17
C TYR A 188 15.22 -3.71 -12.44
N PRO A 189 14.84 -4.25 -13.61
CA PRO A 189 15.53 -3.94 -14.86
C PRO A 189 15.51 -2.43 -15.15
N ARG A 190 16.69 -1.88 -15.46
CA ARG A 190 16.82 -0.54 -16.04
C ARG A 190 16.85 -0.56 -17.57
N THR A 191 16.78 -1.74 -18.18
CA THR A 191 16.84 -1.89 -19.65
C THR A 191 15.60 -2.56 -20.23
N VAL A 192 15.30 -2.19 -21.47
CA VAL A 192 14.35 -2.86 -22.36
C VAL A 192 15.12 -3.27 -23.62
N ARG A 193 14.97 -4.53 -23.99
CA ARG A 193 15.46 -5.09 -25.25
C ARG A 193 14.31 -5.61 -26.10
N ARG A 194 14.54 -5.75 -27.40
CA ARG A 194 13.67 -6.47 -28.34
C ARG A 194 14.36 -7.79 -28.68
N LEU A 195 13.75 -8.89 -28.27
CA LEU A 195 14.24 -10.25 -28.46
C LEU A 195 13.43 -10.93 -29.57
N ARG A 196 14.11 -11.46 -30.58
CA ARG A 196 13.49 -12.28 -31.64
C ARG A 196 13.52 -13.77 -31.28
N ARG A 197 12.62 -14.56 -31.84
CA ARG A 197 12.58 -16.01 -31.65
C ARG A 197 13.90 -16.67 -32.10
N GLY A 198 14.50 -17.48 -31.24
CA GLY A 198 15.80 -18.13 -31.49
C GLY A 198 17.03 -17.23 -31.32
N GLU A 199 16.87 -15.99 -30.88
CA GLU A 199 17.97 -15.09 -30.50
C GLU A 199 18.40 -15.32 -29.04
N ALA A 200 19.68 -15.08 -28.72
CA ALA A 200 20.17 -15.16 -27.34
C ALA A 200 19.81 -13.89 -26.54
N LEU A 201 19.44 -14.06 -25.27
CA LEU A 201 18.95 -12.99 -24.37
C LEU A 201 19.92 -11.79 -24.28
N GLU A 202 21.23 -12.08 -24.29
CA GLU A 202 22.32 -11.10 -24.20
C GLU A 202 22.54 -10.34 -25.51
N SER A 203 22.18 -10.97 -26.65
CA SER A 203 22.31 -10.42 -28.00
C SER A 203 21.14 -9.53 -28.40
N ALA A 204 19.97 -9.70 -27.76
CA ALA A 204 18.74 -8.98 -28.04
C ALA A 204 18.93 -7.45 -28.13
N GLU A 205 18.32 -6.84 -29.14
CA GLU A 205 18.47 -5.43 -29.53
C GLU A 205 18.12 -4.48 -28.37
N LEU A 206 19.05 -3.62 -27.93
CA LEU A 206 18.77 -2.62 -26.89
C LEU A 206 17.84 -1.53 -27.44
N VAL A 207 16.66 -1.40 -26.84
CA VAL A 207 15.65 -0.40 -27.20
C VAL A 207 15.78 0.84 -26.31
N TYR A 208 16.00 0.63 -25.01
CA TYR A 208 16.21 1.72 -24.06
C TYR A 208 16.97 1.27 -22.81
N ALA A 209 17.73 2.19 -22.21
CA ALA A 209 18.32 2.05 -20.88
C ALA A 209 18.02 3.33 -20.08
N GLY A 210 17.39 3.18 -18.92
CA GLY A 210 17.14 4.26 -17.96
C GLY A 210 18.26 4.42 -16.93
N GLU A 211 18.04 5.33 -15.98
CA GLU A 211 18.99 5.65 -14.93
C GLU A 211 19.02 4.57 -13.83
N GLU A 212 20.14 4.44 -13.13
CA GLU A 212 20.25 3.50 -12.00
C GLU A 212 19.41 3.92 -10.78
N THR A 213 19.01 5.20 -10.74
CA THR A 213 18.14 5.79 -9.72
C THR A 213 16.65 5.75 -10.08
N ASP A 214 16.29 5.33 -11.29
CA ASP A 214 14.89 5.04 -11.65
C ASP A 214 14.37 3.85 -10.81
N LEU A 215 13.04 3.75 -10.67
CA LEU A 215 12.41 2.59 -10.03
C LEU A 215 12.52 1.36 -10.93
N SER A 216 12.03 1.45 -12.17
CA SER A 216 12.04 0.36 -13.15
C SER A 216 11.72 0.84 -14.57
N ILE A 217 12.24 0.13 -15.57
CA ILE A 217 11.94 0.35 -16.99
C ILE A 217 11.18 -0.86 -17.55
N SER A 218 10.16 -0.61 -18.37
CA SER A 218 9.37 -1.65 -19.04
C SER A 218 8.88 -1.18 -20.41
N ALA A 219 8.64 -2.11 -21.34
CA ALA A 219 7.93 -1.81 -22.59
C ALA A 219 6.88 -2.87 -22.90
N PHE A 220 5.89 -2.47 -23.69
CA PHE A 220 4.76 -3.30 -24.11
C PHE A 220 4.23 -2.78 -25.45
N ARG A 221 3.46 -3.64 -26.15
CA ARG A 221 2.70 -3.24 -27.33
C ARG A 221 1.21 -3.12 -26.96
N ASP A 222 0.55 -2.08 -27.45
CA ASP A 222 -0.90 -1.99 -27.56
C ASP A 222 -1.34 -2.80 -28.80
N HIS A 223 -2.19 -3.80 -28.56
CA HIS A 223 -2.71 -4.73 -29.57
C HIS A 223 -4.15 -4.41 -29.98
N THR A 224 -4.69 -3.25 -29.59
CA THR A 224 -6.04 -2.80 -29.97
C THR A 224 -6.13 -2.67 -31.51
N PRO A 225 -7.02 -3.43 -32.19
CA PRO A 225 -7.03 -3.49 -33.65
C PRO A 225 -7.22 -2.13 -34.35
N GLY A 226 -6.32 -1.80 -35.28
CA GLY A 226 -6.28 -0.52 -35.98
C GLY A 226 -5.66 0.65 -35.21
N PHE A 227 -5.16 0.41 -33.99
CA PHE A 227 -4.50 1.39 -33.13
C PHE A 227 -3.17 0.86 -32.56
N GLU A 228 -2.56 -0.12 -33.22
CA GLU A 228 -1.44 -0.90 -32.72
C GLU A 228 -0.17 -0.04 -32.57
N ARG A 229 0.34 0.09 -31.34
CA ARG A 229 1.44 1.00 -30.97
C ARG A 229 2.40 0.34 -29.99
N ASP A 230 3.67 0.72 -30.03
CA ASP A 230 4.68 0.26 -29.08
C ASP A 230 4.96 1.35 -28.03
N PHE A 231 4.99 0.98 -26.76
CA PHE A 231 5.12 1.91 -25.63
C PHE A 231 6.27 1.53 -24.70
N LEU A 232 7.04 2.54 -24.28
CA LEU A 232 8.04 2.47 -23.22
C LEU A 232 7.50 3.21 -21.98
N ARG A 233 7.45 2.54 -20.83
CA ARG A 233 7.16 3.17 -19.53
C ARG A 233 8.40 3.14 -18.65
N ARG A 234 8.84 4.34 -18.26
CA ARG A 234 9.95 4.60 -17.35
C ARG A 234 9.39 5.06 -16.00
N ALA A 235 9.44 4.20 -14.98
CA ALA A 235 9.04 4.58 -13.63
C ALA A 235 10.22 5.25 -12.92
N LEU A 236 10.13 6.54 -12.67
CA LEU A 236 11.12 7.34 -11.93
C LEU A 236 11.02 7.05 -10.42
N ALA A 237 9.79 6.92 -9.91
CA ALA A 237 9.48 6.58 -8.52
C ALA A 237 8.07 5.99 -8.40
N PHE A 238 7.68 5.54 -7.20
CA PHE A 238 6.38 4.90 -6.94
C PHE A 238 5.13 5.72 -7.36
N TYR A 239 5.27 7.05 -7.51
CA TYR A 239 4.22 7.95 -7.99
C TYR A 239 4.80 8.98 -8.97
N ALA A 240 5.72 8.55 -9.83
CA ALA A 240 6.27 9.36 -10.91
C ALA A 240 6.73 8.43 -12.04
N ASP A 241 6.07 8.46 -13.19
CA ASP A 241 6.41 7.66 -14.36
C ASP A 241 6.19 8.42 -15.68
N GLU A 242 6.96 8.04 -16.70
CA GLU A 242 6.94 8.65 -18.03
C GLU A 242 6.53 7.59 -19.07
N LEU A 243 5.41 7.83 -19.76
CA LEU A 243 4.98 7.02 -20.88
C LEU A 243 5.46 7.64 -22.20
N HIS A 244 6.15 6.84 -23.02
CA HIS A 244 6.69 7.25 -24.31
C HIS A 244 6.16 6.33 -25.41
N LEU A 245 5.73 6.91 -26.54
CA LEU A 245 5.53 6.16 -27.78
C LEU A 245 6.90 5.81 -28.38
N ILE A 246 7.06 4.56 -28.82
CA ILE A 246 8.21 4.09 -29.58
C ILE A 246 7.86 4.18 -31.07
N GLY A 247 8.58 5.01 -31.81
CA GLY A 247 8.44 5.16 -33.26
C GLY A 247 8.97 3.94 -34.03
N ALA A 248 8.51 3.77 -35.27
CA ALA A 248 8.95 2.69 -36.16
C ALA A 248 10.44 2.80 -36.57
N ASP A 249 11.06 3.96 -36.35
CA ASP A 249 12.49 4.23 -36.50
C ASP A 249 13.30 4.06 -35.20
N GLY A 250 12.64 3.68 -34.09
CA GLY A 250 13.22 3.60 -32.75
C GLY A 250 13.25 4.93 -31.98
N SER A 251 12.69 6.01 -32.52
CA SER A 251 12.55 7.27 -31.78
C SER A 251 11.63 7.14 -30.57
N LEU A 252 11.83 7.96 -29.54
CA LEU A 252 11.00 7.99 -28.33
C LEU A 252 10.32 9.35 -28.20
N THR A 253 8.99 9.35 -28.20
CA THR A 253 8.17 10.56 -28.01
C THR A 253 7.46 10.48 -26.66
N LYS A 254 7.86 11.30 -25.69
CA LYS A 254 7.18 11.38 -24.39
C LYS A 254 5.76 11.94 -24.59
N ILE A 255 4.79 11.35 -23.91
CA ILE A 255 3.45 11.93 -23.78
C ILE A 255 3.56 13.06 -22.76
N ASP A 256 3.41 14.32 -23.20
CA ASP A 256 3.71 15.50 -22.37
C ASP A 256 2.59 15.82 -21.37
N VAL A 257 2.61 15.09 -20.26
CA VAL A 257 1.74 15.21 -19.08
C VAL A 257 2.60 15.22 -17.82
N PRO A 258 2.09 15.65 -16.65
CA PRO A 258 2.90 15.67 -15.43
C PRO A 258 3.31 14.25 -15.05
N ASP A 259 4.59 14.02 -14.75
CA ASP A 259 5.14 12.68 -14.41
C ASP A 259 4.38 11.98 -13.28
N SER A 260 3.70 12.75 -12.41
CA SER A 260 2.92 12.18 -11.31
C SER A 260 1.49 11.78 -11.68
N ALA A 261 0.97 12.15 -12.85
CA ALA A 261 -0.33 11.71 -13.34
C ALA A 261 -0.29 10.23 -13.78
N THR A 262 -1.43 9.53 -13.80
CA THR A 262 -1.52 8.22 -14.46
C THR A 262 -2.14 8.40 -15.84
N THR A 263 -1.43 7.89 -16.85
CA THR A 263 -1.82 7.96 -18.26
C THR A 263 -2.28 6.58 -18.73
N ASP A 264 -3.42 6.53 -19.40
CA ASP A 264 -3.92 5.34 -20.09
C ASP A 264 -4.33 5.70 -21.53
N VAL A 265 -4.10 4.78 -22.45
CA VAL A 265 -4.34 4.97 -23.89
C VAL A 265 -5.24 3.85 -24.38
N HIS A 266 -6.36 4.21 -24.99
CA HIS A 266 -7.31 3.27 -25.56
C HIS A 266 -7.79 3.77 -26.91
N ARG A 267 -7.52 3.01 -27.98
CA ARG A 267 -7.85 3.37 -29.36
C ARG A 267 -7.27 4.75 -29.73
N GLU A 268 -8.13 5.67 -30.14
CA GLU A 268 -7.87 7.07 -30.43
C GLU A 268 -7.73 8.00 -29.21
N TRP A 269 -7.99 7.55 -27.99
CA TRP A 269 -8.06 8.39 -26.80
C TRP A 269 -6.83 8.24 -25.89
N CYS A 270 -6.36 9.38 -25.39
CA CYS A 270 -5.43 9.48 -24.28
C CYS A 270 -6.20 10.00 -23.05
N THR A 271 -6.08 9.32 -21.91
CA THR A 271 -6.76 9.65 -20.66
C THR A 271 -5.76 9.85 -19.52
N VAL A 272 -6.01 10.84 -18.66
CA VAL A 272 -5.03 11.31 -17.65
C VAL A 272 -5.70 11.55 -16.30
N GLU A 273 -5.36 10.75 -15.28
CA GLU A 273 -5.74 10.96 -13.88
C GLU A 273 -4.68 11.82 -13.17
N LEU A 274 -5.06 13.03 -12.72
CA LEU A 274 -4.12 14.00 -12.15
C LEU A 274 -3.84 13.79 -10.65
N ARG A 275 -2.55 13.80 -10.24
CA ARG A 275 -2.13 13.78 -8.82
C ARG A 275 -1.71 15.15 -8.26
N GLU A 276 -1.89 16.20 -9.03
CA GLU A 276 -1.71 17.62 -8.67
C GLU A 276 -2.55 18.47 -9.63
N ASP A 277 -2.85 19.73 -9.26
CA ASP A 277 -3.53 20.61 -10.22
C ASP A 277 -2.57 20.93 -11.38
N TRP A 278 -3.03 20.77 -12.62
CA TRP A 278 -2.25 20.98 -13.84
C TRP A 278 -2.86 22.08 -14.69
N GLY A 279 -2.16 23.22 -14.80
CA GLY A 279 -2.69 24.42 -15.45
C GLY A 279 -3.97 24.93 -14.79
N SER A 280 -5.12 24.67 -15.40
CA SER A 280 -6.46 24.98 -14.88
C SER A 280 -7.24 23.79 -14.31
N PHE A 281 -6.74 22.56 -14.46
CA PHE A 281 -7.40 21.33 -14.02
C PHE A 281 -7.00 20.97 -12.59
N THR A 282 -7.93 20.49 -11.77
CA THR A 282 -7.70 20.20 -10.34
C THR A 282 -7.22 18.76 -10.10
N ALA A 283 -6.39 18.55 -9.07
CA ALA A 283 -5.94 17.23 -8.64
C ALA A 283 -7.11 16.28 -8.38
N GLY A 284 -6.98 15.03 -8.81
CA GLY A 284 -8.03 14.00 -8.77
C GLY A 284 -9.04 14.08 -9.92
N SER A 285 -8.83 14.96 -10.91
CA SER A 285 -9.63 15.00 -12.15
C SER A 285 -9.16 13.93 -13.13
N LEU A 286 -10.10 13.43 -13.95
CA LEU A 286 -9.82 12.62 -15.14
C LEU A 286 -10.03 13.48 -16.38
N LEU A 287 -8.99 13.61 -17.20
CA LEU A 287 -9.01 14.29 -18.49
C LEU A 287 -9.00 13.29 -19.64
N ALA A 288 -9.50 13.71 -20.81
CA ALA A 288 -9.32 12.99 -22.07
C ALA A 288 -9.03 13.94 -23.23
N ALA A 289 -8.22 13.48 -24.19
CA ALA A 289 -7.95 14.13 -25.47
C ALA A 289 -7.72 13.06 -26.56
N ARG A 290 -7.74 13.44 -27.83
CA ARG A 290 -7.30 12.54 -28.92
C ARG A 290 -5.79 12.30 -28.77
N PHE A 291 -5.36 11.05 -28.83
CA PHE A 291 -3.97 10.66 -28.61
C PHE A 291 -3.00 11.37 -29.56
N ASP A 292 -3.37 11.48 -30.84
CA ASP A 292 -2.54 12.13 -31.85
C ASP A 292 -2.35 13.64 -31.57
N ASP A 293 -3.39 14.33 -31.06
CA ASP A 293 -3.31 15.75 -30.68
C ASP A 293 -2.42 15.97 -29.44
N VAL A 294 -2.34 15.00 -28.53
CA VAL A 294 -1.39 15.02 -27.40
C VAL A 294 0.04 14.90 -27.93
N LEU A 295 0.30 14.01 -28.89
CA LEU A 295 1.62 13.83 -29.50
C LEU A 295 2.09 15.05 -30.30
N THR A 296 1.19 15.79 -30.94
CA THR A 296 1.53 17.04 -31.65
C THR A 296 1.64 18.25 -30.71
N GLY A 297 1.44 18.09 -29.40
CA GLY A 297 1.47 19.19 -28.43
C GLY A 297 0.30 20.16 -28.56
N THR A 298 -0.82 19.73 -29.15
CA THR A 298 -2.03 20.53 -29.37
C THR A 298 -3.32 19.90 -28.77
N PRO A 299 -3.31 19.24 -27.59
CA PRO A 299 -4.49 18.58 -27.07
C PRO A 299 -5.57 19.56 -26.58
N ASP A 300 -6.82 19.33 -26.98
CA ASP A 300 -8.00 19.91 -26.33
C ASP A 300 -8.49 18.92 -25.25
N TRP A 301 -8.22 19.25 -23.98
CA TRP A 301 -8.46 18.37 -22.84
C TRP A 301 -9.89 18.53 -22.30
N GLU A 302 -10.75 17.54 -22.52
CA GLU A 302 -12.09 17.46 -21.93
C GLU A 302 -12.05 16.86 -20.52
N VAL A 303 -12.81 17.44 -19.59
CA VAL A 303 -12.85 17.00 -18.18
C VAL A 303 -13.97 15.97 -17.98
N LEU A 304 -13.59 14.69 -17.95
CA LEU A 304 -14.53 13.58 -17.79
C LEU A 304 -14.98 13.39 -16.33
N PHE A 305 -14.13 13.76 -15.38
CA PHE A 305 -14.44 13.81 -13.95
C PHE A 305 -13.66 14.95 -13.28
N GLU A 306 -14.32 15.70 -12.39
CA GLU A 306 -13.70 16.66 -11.46
C GLU A 306 -14.17 16.31 -10.03
N PRO A 307 -13.27 16.19 -9.04
CA PRO A 307 -13.63 15.82 -7.67
C PRO A 307 -14.26 16.98 -6.91
N THR A 308 -15.14 16.64 -5.96
CA THR A 308 -15.85 17.63 -5.13
C THR A 308 -15.42 17.54 -3.67
N ASP A 309 -16.16 18.22 -2.77
CA ASP A 309 -16.01 18.06 -1.32
C ASP A 309 -16.54 16.69 -0.80
N SER A 310 -17.20 15.90 -1.66
CA SER A 310 -17.81 14.60 -1.31
C SER A 310 -17.48 13.44 -2.25
N SER A 311 -17.04 13.72 -3.49
CA SER A 311 -16.70 12.72 -4.52
C SER A 311 -15.19 12.58 -4.77
N SER A 312 -14.76 11.37 -5.12
CA SER A 312 -13.46 11.09 -5.73
C SER A 312 -13.59 9.93 -6.71
N LEU A 313 -12.81 9.93 -7.79
CA LEU A 313 -12.68 8.77 -8.67
C LEU A 313 -12.14 7.58 -7.87
N ALA A 314 -12.70 6.40 -8.08
CA ALA A 314 -12.18 5.12 -7.58
C ALA A 314 -11.49 4.33 -8.71
N GLY A 315 -11.90 4.54 -9.95
CA GLY A 315 -11.24 4.04 -11.14
C GLY A 315 -12.09 4.26 -12.37
N TYR A 316 -11.67 3.65 -13.47
CA TYR A 316 -12.43 3.58 -14.71
C TYR A 316 -12.08 2.29 -15.46
N THR A 317 -12.95 1.89 -16.39
CA THR A 317 -12.67 0.79 -17.31
C THR A 317 -13.19 1.14 -18.70
N TRP A 318 -12.33 0.98 -19.70
CA TRP A 318 -12.69 1.07 -21.11
C TRP A 318 -13.37 -0.22 -21.56
N THR A 319 -14.50 -0.07 -22.23
CA THR A 319 -15.16 -1.08 -23.08
C THR A 319 -15.04 -0.65 -24.54
N HIS A 320 -15.42 -1.50 -25.50
CA HIS A 320 -15.18 -1.23 -26.91
C HIS A 320 -15.74 0.12 -27.42
N HIS A 321 -16.88 0.60 -26.89
CA HIS A 321 -17.44 1.92 -27.20
C HIS A 321 -17.56 2.89 -26.00
N HIS A 322 -17.52 2.42 -24.74
CA HIS A 322 -17.81 3.27 -23.57
C HIS A 322 -16.69 3.28 -22.52
N LEU A 323 -16.55 4.40 -21.82
CA LEU A 323 -15.75 4.51 -20.61
C LEU A 323 -16.69 4.47 -19.39
N VAL A 324 -16.57 3.44 -18.56
CA VAL A 324 -17.33 3.34 -17.30
C VAL A 324 -16.46 3.85 -16.16
N LEU A 325 -16.86 4.97 -15.55
CA LEU A 325 -16.23 5.52 -14.35
C LEU A 325 -16.83 4.89 -13.10
N ASP A 326 -15.99 4.62 -12.10
CA ASP A 326 -16.41 4.37 -10.73
C ASP A 326 -16.07 5.56 -9.83
N VAL A 327 -17.07 6.08 -9.12
CA VAL A 327 -16.99 7.32 -8.33
C VAL A 327 -17.46 7.08 -6.90
N LEU A 328 -16.58 7.25 -5.93
CA LEU A 328 -16.89 7.19 -4.50
C LEU A 328 -17.57 8.50 -4.05
N GLU A 329 -18.90 8.55 -4.07
CA GLU A 329 -19.69 9.62 -3.46
C GLU A 329 -19.88 9.32 -1.97
N HIS A 330 -19.27 10.11 -1.08
CA HIS A 330 -19.22 9.84 0.36
C HIS A 330 -18.74 8.42 0.73
N VAL A 331 -17.82 7.86 -0.08
CA VAL A 331 -17.29 6.49 0.05
C VAL A 331 -18.37 5.40 -0.17
N VAL A 332 -19.30 5.65 -1.09
CA VAL A 332 -20.24 4.68 -1.68
C VAL A 332 -20.13 4.78 -3.20
N ASP A 333 -20.05 3.64 -3.88
CA ASP A 333 -19.73 3.59 -5.31
C ASP A 333 -20.90 4.05 -6.19
N ARG A 334 -20.57 4.73 -7.29
CA ARG A 334 -21.51 5.33 -8.24
C ARG A 334 -20.97 5.19 -9.66
N LEU A 335 -21.40 4.13 -10.33
CA LEU A 335 -21.02 3.88 -11.72
C LEU A 335 -21.68 4.90 -12.67
N VAL A 336 -20.85 5.52 -13.52
CA VAL A 336 -21.26 6.48 -14.56
C VAL A 336 -20.71 6.01 -15.90
N VAL A 337 -21.55 5.99 -16.93
CA VAL A 337 -21.16 5.67 -18.30
C VAL A 337 -20.91 6.97 -19.05
N LEU A 338 -19.74 7.05 -19.71
CA LEU A 338 -19.40 8.08 -20.68
C LEU A 338 -19.24 7.44 -22.07
N THR A 339 -19.83 8.06 -23.09
CA THR A 339 -19.75 7.61 -24.48
C THR A 339 -19.19 8.74 -25.34
N PRO A 340 -18.07 8.58 -26.05
CA PRO A 340 -17.56 9.60 -26.96
C PRO A 340 -18.49 9.74 -28.18
N GLY A 341 -18.75 10.98 -28.60
CA GLY A 341 -19.59 11.29 -29.77
C GLY A 341 -19.16 12.56 -30.50
N GLU A 342 -19.84 12.88 -31.62
CA GLU A 342 -19.48 14.00 -32.51
C GLU A 342 -19.55 15.40 -31.85
N GLN A 343 -20.15 15.53 -30.66
CA GLN A 343 -20.34 16.80 -29.94
C GLN A 343 -19.73 16.78 -28.52
N GLY A 344 -18.75 15.91 -28.28
CA GLY A 344 -18.19 15.64 -26.94
C GLY A 344 -18.78 14.37 -26.32
N TRP A 345 -18.61 14.18 -25.02
CA TRP A 345 -18.99 12.92 -24.35
C TRP A 345 -20.42 12.93 -23.79
N GLU A 346 -21.22 11.94 -24.20
CA GLU A 346 -22.54 11.70 -23.62
C GLU A 346 -22.42 10.99 -22.27
N ARG A 347 -23.03 11.59 -21.21
CA ARG A 347 -22.96 11.09 -19.83
C ARG A 347 -24.30 10.51 -19.37
N SER A 348 -24.29 9.28 -18.87
CA SER A 348 -25.47 8.60 -18.30
C SER A 348 -25.14 7.83 -17.01
N PRO A 349 -26.12 7.61 -16.11
CA PRO A 349 -25.93 6.70 -14.98
C PRO A 349 -25.92 5.24 -15.46
N PHE A 350 -25.12 4.37 -14.83
CA PHE A 350 -25.13 2.95 -15.15
C PHE A 350 -26.50 2.32 -14.83
N VAL A 351 -27.08 1.59 -15.78
CA VAL A 351 -28.43 1.03 -15.66
C VAL A 351 -28.46 -0.11 -14.65
N GLY A 352 -29.30 0.01 -13.62
CA GLY A 352 -29.46 -1.03 -12.60
C GLY A 352 -28.26 -1.25 -11.68
N ALA A 353 -27.32 -0.30 -11.60
CA ALA A 353 -26.24 -0.34 -10.61
C ALA A 353 -26.80 -0.31 -9.16
N PRO A 354 -26.16 -1.00 -8.19
CA PRO A 354 -26.59 -1.00 -6.79
C PRO A 354 -26.63 0.40 -6.15
N GLU A 355 -27.67 0.69 -5.37
CA GLU A 355 -27.76 1.95 -4.63
C GLU A 355 -26.82 1.99 -3.40
N PHE A 356 -26.38 0.84 -2.90
CA PHE A 356 -25.52 0.70 -1.72
C PHE A 356 -24.60 -0.53 -1.84
N GLY A 357 -23.53 -0.55 -1.04
CA GLY A 357 -22.44 -1.52 -1.11
C GLY A 357 -21.21 -0.96 -1.82
N SER A 358 -20.28 -1.84 -2.13
CA SER A 358 -19.18 -1.60 -3.06
C SER A 358 -19.42 -2.30 -4.38
N VAL A 359 -18.93 -1.72 -5.47
CA VAL A 359 -19.15 -2.18 -6.85
C VAL A 359 -17.85 -2.07 -7.63
N THR A 360 -17.11 -3.17 -7.76
CA THR A 360 -15.98 -3.21 -8.71
C THR A 360 -16.51 -3.48 -10.12
N VAL A 361 -16.15 -2.65 -11.08
CA VAL A 361 -16.48 -2.82 -12.51
C VAL A 361 -15.21 -3.03 -13.34
N ALA A 362 -15.27 -3.93 -14.32
CA ALA A 362 -14.21 -4.17 -15.30
C ALA A 362 -14.80 -4.66 -16.62
N ALA A 363 -14.28 -4.23 -17.77
CA ALA A 363 -14.68 -4.79 -19.06
C ALA A 363 -14.43 -6.30 -19.16
N VAL A 364 -15.33 -7.03 -19.83
CA VAL A 364 -15.19 -8.46 -20.11
C VAL A 364 -14.06 -8.67 -21.12
N ASP A 365 -14.13 -7.95 -22.24
CA ASP A 365 -13.00 -7.70 -23.14
C ASP A 365 -13.19 -6.33 -23.80
N ALA A 366 -12.23 -5.42 -23.59
CA ALA A 366 -12.30 -4.03 -24.07
C ALA A 366 -12.10 -3.89 -25.58
N ASP A 367 -11.52 -4.91 -26.23
CA ASP A 367 -11.25 -4.91 -27.67
C ASP A 367 -12.43 -5.46 -28.49
N GLU A 368 -13.36 -6.17 -27.84
CA GLU A 368 -14.38 -7.00 -28.50
C GLU A 368 -15.83 -6.75 -28.02
N SER A 369 -16.05 -6.10 -26.86
CA SER A 369 -17.40 -6.02 -26.25
C SER A 369 -17.66 -4.77 -25.40
N ASP A 370 -18.96 -4.46 -25.26
CA ASP A 370 -19.51 -3.50 -24.28
C ASP A 370 -20.06 -4.20 -23.02
N ASP A 371 -19.76 -5.49 -22.84
CA ASP A 371 -20.00 -6.21 -21.59
C ASP A 371 -18.99 -5.84 -20.51
N VAL A 372 -19.49 -5.65 -19.28
CA VAL A 372 -18.70 -5.48 -18.05
C VAL A 372 -19.04 -6.57 -17.02
N TRP A 373 -18.02 -7.00 -16.30
CA TRP A 373 -18.14 -7.67 -15.01
C TRP A 373 -18.49 -6.65 -13.93
N LEU A 374 -19.45 -6.98 -13.06
CA LEU A 374 -19.70 -6.26 -11.81
C LEU A 374 -19.54 -7.22 -10.63
N ILE A 375 -18.70 -6.87 -9.67
CA ILE A 375 -18.58 -7.56 -8.37
C ILE A 375 -19.19 -6.66 -7.31
N VAL A 376 -20.32 -7.10 -6.74
CA VAL A 376 -21.09 -6.34 -5.74
C VAL A 376 -20.97 -7.00 -4.37
N THR A 377 -20.67 -6.23 -3.32
CA THR A 377 -20.58 -6.72 -1.93
C THR A 377 -20.89 -5.62 -0.90
N ASP A 378 -21.27 -6.00 0.32
CA ASP A 378 -21.25 -5.11 1.48
C ASP A 378 -20.82 -5.90 2.73
N TYR A 379 -20.74 -5.27 3.91
CA TYR A 379 -20.27 -5.94 5.14
C TYR A 379 -21.14 -7.13 5.60
N LEU A 380 -22.36 -7.26 5.09
CA LEU A 380 -23.35 -8.29 5.43
C LEU A 380 -23.72 -9.17 4.22
N THR A 381 -23.62 -8.67 3.00
CA THR A 381 -23.95 -9.38 1.75
C THR A 381 -22.70 -9.95 1.06
N PRO A 382 -22.58 -11.29 0.93
CA PRO A 382 -21.48 -11.94 0.20
C PRO A 382 -21.35 -11.44 -1.24
N SER A 383 -20.11 -11.44 -1.74
CA SER A 383 -19.81 -10.98 -3.10
C SER A 383 -20.63 -11.72 -4.16
N THR A 384 -21.24 -10.97 -5.07
CA THR A 384 -21.94 -11.50 -6.24
C THR A 384 -21.29 -10.95 -7.52
N LEU A 385 -20.80 -11.86 -8.35
CA LEU A 385 -20.34 -11.59 -9.70
C LEU A 385 -21.55 -11.60 -10.65
N SER A 386 -21.70 -10.51 -11.38
CA SER A 386 -22.71 -10.29 -12.42
C SER A 386 -22.04 -9.89 -13.73
N ILE A 387 -22.76 -10.04 -14.84
CA ILE A 387 -22.41 -9.48 -16.15
C ILE A 387 -23.50 -8.51 -16.59
N ALA A 388 -23.12 -7.39 -17.20
CA ALA A 388 -24.03 -6.43 -17.80
C ALA A 388 -23.44 -5.92 -19.12
N THR A 389 -24.25 -5.84 -20.17
CA THR A 389 -23.91 -5.00 -21.33
C THR A 389 -24.17 -3.56 -20.94
N VAL A 390 -23.32 -2.61 -21.33
CA VAL A 390 -23.52 -1.18 -21.01
C VAL A 390 -24.88 -0.72 -21.55
N GLY A 391 -25.71 -0.16 -20.66
CA GLY A 391 -27.11 0.22 -20.94
C GLY A 391 -28.16 -0.84 -20.55
N GLU A 392 -27.76 -2.08 -20.25
CA GLU A 392 -28.62 -3.10 -19.63
C GLU A 392 -28.43 -3.17 -18.10
N ALA A 393 -29.39 -3.81 -17.42
CA ALA A 393 -29.28 -4.10 -15.99
C ALA A 393 -28.43 -5.37 -15.73
N PRO A 394 -27.64 -5.42 -14.65
CA PRO A 394 -26.75 -6.55 -14.36
C PRO A 394 -27.49 -7.87 -14.10
N ARG A 395 -26.97 -8.93 -14.70
CA ARG A 395 -27.44 -10.32 -14.60
C ARG A 395 -26.47 -11.12 -13.72
N PRO A 396 -26.88 -11.61 -12.53
CA PRO A 396 -25.99 -12.36 -11.64
C PRO A 396 -25.61 -13.72 -12.23
N LEU A 397 -24.36 -14.13 -12.01
CA LEU A 397 -23.79 -15.40 -12.51
C LEU A 397 -23.31 -16.33 -11.38
N ARG A 398 -22.69 -15.74 -10.36
CA ARG A 398 -22.11 -16.44 -9.20
C ARG A 398 -22.23 -15.58 -7.95
N SER A 399 -22.64 -16.18 -6.84
CA SER A 399 -22.62 -15.54 -5.51
C SER A 399 -21.79 -16.40 -4.56
N ALA A 400 -20.95 -15.78 -3.75
CA ALA A 400 -20.28 -16.45 -2.64
C ALA A 400 -21.30 -16.88 -1.57
N PRO A 401 -21.06 -17.97 -0.82
CA PRO A 401 -21.96 -18.40 0.25
C PRO A 401 -21.98 -17.39 1.42
N ALA A 402 -23.10 -17.36 2.14
CA ALA A 402 -23.21 -16.66 3.41
C ALA A 402 -22.64 -17.53 4.54
N PHE A 403 -21.55 -17.08 5.15
CA PHE A 403 -20.89 -17.75 6.28
C PHE A 403 -21.39 -17.30 7.65
N PHE A 404 -22.42 -16.45 7.75
CA PHE A 404 -23.03 -16.06 9.04
C PHE A 404 -24.48 -15.58 8.91
N ASP A 405 -25.26 -15.65 10.00
CA ASP A 405 -26.62 -15.07 10.07
C ASP A 405 -26.56 -13.53 10.19
N ALA A 406 -26.45 -12.87 9.03
CA ALA A 406 -26.49 -11.42 8.91
C ALA A 406 -27.91 -10.81 9.07
N SER A 407 -28.98 -11.61 9.17
CA SER A 407 -30.38 -11.13 9.11
C SER A 407 -30.81 -10.24 10.29
N ARG A 408 -29.96 -10.14 11.31
CA ARG A 408 -30.19 -9.35 12.53
C ARG A 408 -29.34 -8.08 12.56
N HIS A 409 -28.42 -7.92 11.63
CA HIS A 409 -27.46 -6.83 11.60
C HIS A 409 -27.92 -5.70 10.69
N VAL A 410 -27.38 -4.50 10.92
CA VAL A 410 -27.61 -3.32 10.10
C VAL A 410 -26.26 -2.64 9.83
N ILE A 411 -26.11 -2.10 8.62
CA ILE A 411 -25.00 -1.22 8.25
C ILE A 411 -25.53 0.21 8.30
N GLU A 412 -24.86 1.07 9.06
CA GLU A 412 -25.20 2.50 9.17
C GLU A 412 -23.97 3.33 8.79
N GLN A 413 -24.11 4.25 7.83
CA GLN A 413 -23.06 5.25 7.58
C GLN A 413 -23.28 6.46 8.49
N HIS A 414 -22.24 6.80 9.23
CA HIS A 414 -22.19 7.92 10.16
C HIS A 414 -21.00 8.84 9.82
N PHE A 415 -20.96 10.02 10.42
CA PHE A 415 -19.84 10.96 10.27
C PHE A 415 -19.42 11.50 11.64
N VAL A 416 -18.14 11.33 11.98
CA VAL A 416 -17.53 12.02 13.13
C VAL A 416 -16.94 13.36 12.67
N THR A 417 -16.95 14.37 13.55
CA THR A 417 -16.30 15.66 13.31
C THR A 417 -14.97 15.68 14.07
N SER A 418 -13.86 15.86 13.36
CA SER A 418 -12.51 15.90 13.94
C SER A 418 -12.19 17.24 14.65
N ASP A 419 -11.01 17.37 15.26
CA ASP A 419 -10.53 18.60 15.93
C ASP A 419 -10.51 19.80 14.95
N ASP A 420 -9.90 19.61 13.77
CA ASP A 420 -9.96 20.56 12.65
C ASP A 420 -11.30 20.51 11.89
N GLY A 421 -12.28 19.73 12.35
CA GLY A 421 -13.65 19.58 11.84
C GLY A 421 -13.85 19.16 10.39
N THR A 422 -12.97 18.37 9.76
CA THR A 422 -13.44 17.48 8.68
C THR A 422 -14.59 16.62 9.21
N ARG A 423 -15.61 16.38 8.39
CA ARG A 423 -16.57 15.29 8.61
C ARG A 423 -15.95 14.01 8.05
N VAL A 424 -15.53 13.10 8.92
CA VAL A 424 -14.89 11.83 8.56
C VAL A 424 -15.97 10.73 8.53
N PRO A 425 -16.22 10.07 7.39
CA PRO A 425 -17.21 9.01 7.28
C PRO A 425 -16.73 7.71 7.94
N TYR A 426 -17.64 7.02 8.60
CA TYR A 426 -17.44 5.66 9.09
C TYR A 426 -18.69 4.81 8.91
N PHE A 427 -18.50 3.51 8.72
CA PHE A 427 -19.57 2.52 8.73
C PHE A 427 -19.60 1.79 10.07
N LEU A 428 -20.81 1.66 10.63
CA LEU A 428 -21.10 0.89 11.83
C LEU A 428 -21.90 -0.35 11.41
N VAL A 429 -21.39 -1.53 11.75
CA VAL A 429 -22.02 -2.83 11.48
C VAL A 429 -22.35 -3.46 12.82
N ARG A 430 -23.65 -3.55 13.15
CA ARG A 430 -24.11 -3.91 14.50
C ARG A 430 -25.38 -4.77 14.47
N PRO A 431 -25.68 -5.55 15.53
CA PRO A 431 -27.02 -6.05 15.77
C PRO A 431 -28.03 -4.90 15.81
N THR A 432 -29.22 -5.11 15.22
CA THR A 432 -30.27 -4.09 15.09
C THR A 432 -30.78 -3.62 16.45
N ASP A 433 -30.84 -4.52 17.43
CA ASP A 433 -31.32 -4.32 18.80
C ASP A 433 -30.22 -4.00 19.82
N LEU A 434 -28.98 -3.74 19.38
CA LEU A 434 -27.85 -3.41 20.25
C LEU A 434 -28.11 -2.16 21.13
N PRO A 435 -27.95 -2.24 22.47
CA PRO A 435 -28.07 -1.09 23.35
C PRO A 435 -26.93 -0.07 23.18
N PHE A 436 -27.29 1.20 23.01
CA PHE A 436 -26.34 2.33 23.01
C PHE A 436 -26.00 2.80 24.45
N ASP A 437 -25.60 1.88 25.32
CA ASP A 437 -25.22 2.16 26.72
C ASP A 437 -23.69 2.14 26.97
N GLY A 438 -22.90 1.80 25.95
CA GLY A 438 -21.44 1.70 26.03
C GLY A 438 -20.90 0.39 26.61
N SER A 439 -21.75 -0.63 26.83
CA SER A 439 -21.33 -1.97 27.26
C SER A 439 -20.90 -2.89 26.12
N ALA A 440 -21.30 -2.59 24.88
CA ALA A 440 -21.01 -3.37 23.69
C ALA A 440 -19.50 -3.43 23.38
N PRO A 441 -18.92 -4.63 23.14
CA PRO A 441 -17.57 -4.73 22.58
C PRO A 441 -17.55 -4.19 21.15
N THR A 442 -16.67 -3.21 20.89
CA THR A 442 -16.46 -2.63 19.56
C THR A 442 -15.06 -2.96 19.04
N LEU A 443 -15.00 -3.45 17.81
CA LEU A 443 -13.78 -3.57 17.01
C LEU A 443 -13.70 -2.39 16.03
N LEU A 444 -12.74 -1.49 16.23
CA LEU A 444 -12.46 -0.37 15.34
C LEU A 444 -11.31 -0.74 14.37
N TYR A 445 -11.57 -0.70 13.06
CA TYR A 445 -10.58 -1.02 12.03
C TYR A 445 -10.33 0.14 11.06
N GLY A 446 -9.05 0.42 10.74
CA GLY A 446 -8.72 1.41 9.72
C GLY A 446 -7.30 1.31 9.18
N TYR A 447 -7.09 1.96 8.03
CA TYR A 447 -5.83 1.96 7.26
C TYR A 447 -5.19 3.36 7.26
N GLY A 448 -5.62 4.25 6.36
CA GLY A 448 -5.24 5.68 6.38
C GLY A 448 -3.82 5.97 5.91
N GLY A 449 -3.44 5.42 4.76
CA GLY A 449 -2.20 5.64 4.02
C GLY A 449 -2.36 5.22 2.55
N PHE A 450 -1.37 5.50 1.70
CA PHE A 450 -1.28 5.08 0.29
C PHE A 450 -2.52 5.38 -0.59
N GLU A 451 -3.35 6.31 -0.14
CA GLU A 451 -4.56 6.82 -0.82
C GLU A 451 -5.68 5.78 -1.02
N ILE A 452 -5.45 4.52 -0.58
CA ILE A 452 -6.38 3.39 -0.59
C ILE A 452 -7.67 3.69 0.21
N PRO A 453 -8.86 3.64 -0.41
CA PRO A 453 -10.14 3.75 0.29
C PRO A 453 -10.49 2.43 1.03
N LEU A 454 -11.16 2.53 2.18
CA LEU A 454 -11.79 1.38 2.83
C LEU A 454 -13.28 1.37 2.53
N THR A 455 -13.63 0.76 1.41
CA THR A 455 -15.03 0.57 0.97
C THR A 455 -15.69 -0.61 1.72
N PRO A 456 -17.03 -0.73 1.72
CA PRO A 456 -17.73 -1.89 2.26
C PRO A 456 -17.27 -3.23 1.67
N GLY A 457 -17.11 -4.26 2.50
CA GLY A 457 -16.64 -5.56 2.01
C GLY A 457 -17.02 -6.71 2.92
N TYR A 458 -17.55 -7.78 2.32
CA TYR A 458 -17.93 -8.97 3.06
C TYR A 458 -16.71 -9.73 3.58
N SER A 459 -16.76 -10.15 4.85
CA SER A 459 -15.74 -11.02 5.43
C SER A 459 -16.40 -12.08 6.31
N GLY A 460 -16.55 -13.29 5.77
CA GLY A 460 -17.09 -14.43 6.51
C GLY A 460 -16.31 -14.71 7.81
N ALA A 461 -14.98 -14.57 7.77
CA ALA A 461 -14.11 -14.74 8.93
C ALA A 461 -14.39 -13.68 10.01
N THR A 462 -14.61 -12.41 9.65
CA THR A 462 -15.04 -11.37 10.61
C THR A 462 -16.47 -11.62 11.11
N GLY A 463 -17.36 -12.14 10.25
CA GLY A 463 -18.71 -12.57 10.63
C GLY A 463 -18.72 -13.61 11.74
N ARG A 464 -18.12 -14.78 11.46
CA ARG A 464 -17.92 -15.89 12.40
C ARG A 464 -17.19 -15.48 13.66
N SER A 465 -16.11 -14.71 13.56
CA SER A 465 -15.28 -14.36 14.72
C SER A 465 -15.81 -13.21 15.58
N TRP A 466 -16.69 -12.36 15.05
CA TRP A 466 -17.12 -11.12 15.72
C TRP A 466 -18.62 -10.85 15.66
N LEU A 467 -19.21 -10.78 14.46
CA LEU A 467 -20.60 -10.32 14.29
C LEU A 467 -21.64 -11.30 14.84
N GLU A 468 -21.44 -12.61 14.69
CA GLU A 468 -22.34 -13.63 15.28
C GLU A 468 -22.33 -13.62 16.81
N ARG A 469 -21.28 -13.07 17.43
CA ARG A 469 -21.12 -12.98 18.89
C ARG A 469 -21.90 -11.81 19.51
N GLY A 470 -22.66 -11.06 18.71
CA GLY A 470 -23.43 -9.89 19.14
C GLY A 470 -22.59 -8.62 19.37
N ALA A 471 -21.34 -8.61 18.91
CA ALA A 471 -20.44 -7.46 19.02
C ALA A 471 -20.64 -6.46 17.86
N ALA A 472 -20.16 -5.22 18.04
CA ALA A 472 -20.21 -4.17 17.02
C ALA A 472 -18.89 -4.07 16.25
N GLY A 473 -18.95 -3.97 14.92
CA GLY A 473 -17.82 -3.61 14.08
C GLY A 473 -17.92 -2.15 13.64
N GLU A 474 -16.84 -1.39 13.79
CA GLU A 474 -16.72 -0.02 13.28
C GLU A 474 -15.56 0.05 12.28
N ALA A 475 -15.86 0.51 11.07
CA ALA A 475 -14.90 0.70 9.99
C ALA A 475 -14.97 2.17 9.51
N PRO A 476 -14.10 3.07 10.01
CA PRO A 476 -13.82 4.35 9.36
C PRO A 476 -13.43 4.17 7.89
N ALA A 477 -14.36 4.52 7.01
CA ALA A 477 -14.28 4.36 5.56
C ALA A 477 -13.07 5.11 4.96
N ARG A 478 -12.69 6.22 5.60
CA ARG A 478 -11.40 6.89 5.40
C ARG A 478 -10.85 7.39 6.75
N LEU A 479 -9.92 6.67 7.37
CA LEU A 479 -8.99 7.31 8.30
C LEU A 479 -8.02 8.19 7.52
N ARG A 480 -7.53 9.26 8.16
CA ARG A 480 -6.70 10.26 7.50
C ARG A 480 -5.28 9.82 7.18
N GLY A 481 -4.96 9.79 5.89
CA GLY A 481 -3.98 10.76 5.37
C GLY A 481 -4.53 12.19 5.46
N HIS A 482 -3.66 13.18 5.64
CA HIS A 482 -4.02 14.56 6.03
C HIS A 482 -5.04 15.24 5.08
N GLY A 483 -6.13 15.87 5.59
CA GLY A 483 -6.93 16.81 4.79
C GLY A 483 -8.38 17.18 5.18
N ARG A 484 -8.66 18.50 5.03
CA ARG A 484 -9.93 19.24 4.71
C ARG A 484 -10.86 19.77 5.83
N ARG A 485 -11.01 21.11 5.92
CA ARG A 485 -12.24 21.78 6.43
C ARG A 485 -12.74 22.87 5.45
N ARG A 486 -14.06 22.96 5.36
CA ARG A 486 -14.91 24.07 4.85
C ARG A 486 -14.58 25.45 5.45
N THR A 487 -14.98 26.62 4.91
CA THR A 487 -16.02 26.98 3.90
C THR A 487 -15.80 28.41 3.38
N GLY A 488 -16.38 28.77 2.22
CA GLY A 488 -16.88 30.15 1.98
C GLY A 488 -16.46 30.78 0.64
N PRO A 489 -17.32 31.59 -0.01
CA PRO A 489 -17.05 32.07 -1.37
C PRO A 489 -16.56 33.52 -1.46
N ASP A 490 -15.44 33.74 -2.16
CA ASP A 490 -15.29 34.76 -3.20
C ASP A 490 -14.05 34.45 -4.08
N ARG A 491 -14.00 34.99 -5.30
CA ARG A 491 -12.91 34.79 -6.29
C ARG A 491 -11.90 35.97 -6.26
N PRO A 492 -10.66 35.88 -6.78
CA PRO A 492 -10.15 34.88 -7.76
C PRO A 492 -8.74 34.24 -7.48
N ARG A 493 -8.47 33.14 -8.22
CA ARG A 493 -7.19 32.66 -8.84
C ARG A 493 -5.86 33.20 -8.26
N HIS A 494 -4.89 32.37 -7.86
CA HIS A 494 -4.01 31.59 -8.77
C HIS A 494 -3.21 30.45 -8.07
N HIS A 495 -2.84 29.43 -8.85
CA HIS A 495 -1.77 28.39 -8.81
C HIS A 495 -0.81 28.32 -7.58
N LEU A 496 -0.61 27.13 -6.94
CA LEU A 496 0.41 26.07 -7.19
C LEU A 496 1.89 26.48 -6.88
N THR A 497 2.82 25.60 -6.44
CA THR A 497 2.85 24.11 -6.46
C THR A 497 3.55 23.47 -5.21
N ARG A 498 3.81 22.16 -5.26
CA ARG A 498 4.21 21.16 -4.22
C ARG A 498 5.48 21.40 -3.34
N ALA A 499 5.58 20.56 -2.29
CA ALA A 499 6.73 20.33 -1.40
C ALA A 499 6.98 18.81 -1.14
N PRO A 500 8.23 18.35 -0.81
CA PRO A 500 8.57 16.92 -0.80
C PRO A 500 8.44 16.15 0.56
N ARG A 501 7.41 15.32 0.64
CA ARG A 501 7.36 13.92 1.16
C ARG A 501 8.00 13.45 2.50
N ARG A 502 8.78 14.20 3.31
CA ARG A 502 9.37 13.65 4.58
C ARG A 502 9.08 14.34 5.92
N ALA A 503 8.51 15.57 5.96
CA ALA A 503 8.29 16.31 7.21
C ALA A 503 6.83 16.27 7.74
N GLY A 504 6.24 15.08 7.94
CA GLY A 504 4.78 14.95 8.19
C GLY A 504 4.29 14.06 9.36
N ARG A 505 5.18 13.49 10.19
CA ARG A 505 4.82 12.44 11.18
C ARG A 505 4.23 12.91 12.53
N GLN A 506 3.99 14.21 12.75
CA GLN A 506 3.63 14.71 14.10
C GLN A 506 2.13 14.98 14.39
N GLN A 507 1.24 15.03 13.40
CA GLN A 507 -0.20 15.26 13.65
C GLN A 507 -0.98 13.95 13.91
N ARG A 508 -0.70 13.27 15.03
CA ARG A 508 -1.44 12.07 15.49
C ARG A 508 -1.75 12.09 17.00
N ARG A 509 -2.63 13.04 17.37
CA ARG A 509 -3.46 13.25 18.58
C ARG A 509 -4.30 14.52 18.26
N THR A 510 -5.50 14.74 18.80
CA THR A 510 -6.06 14.38 20.11
C THR A 510 -7.42 13.67 20.08
N ASP A 511 -7.84 13.17 21.23
CA ASP A 511 -9.23 12.78 21.52
C ASP A 511 -9.81 13.82 22.50
N GLY A 512 -11.01 14.34 22.26
CA GLY A 512 -11.40 15.66 22.82
C GLY A 512 -12.89 16.01 22.83
N GLY A 513 -13.80 15.01 22.85
CA GLY A 513 -15.25 15.24 22.87
C GLY A 513 -16.00 14.29 23.81
N GLU A 514 -17.09 14.75 24.42
CA GLU A 514 -17.90 13.96 25.34
C GLU A 514 -18.77 12.93 24.58
N HIS A 515 -18.55 11.62 24.81
CA HIS A 515 -19.57 10.55 24.91
C HIS A 515 -18.94 9.13 24.92
N ALA A 516 -18.32 8.72 26.05
CA ALA A 516 -18.10 7.31 26.38
C ALA A 516 -17.79 7.13 27.88
N GLY A 517 -18.25 6.03 28.47
CA GLY A 517 -17.71 5.52 29.73
C GLY A 517 -16.48 4.63 29.47
N PRO A 518 -15.54 4.47 30.43
CA PRO A 518 -14.33 3.68 30.21
C PRO A 518 -14.58 2.18 30.42
N LEU A 519 -14.70 1.40 29.33
CA LEU A 519 -14.45 -0.06 29.25
C LEU A 519 -14.36 -0.49 27.75
N PRO A 520 -14.15 -1.78 27.38
CA PRO A 520 -13.10 -2.16 26.44
C PRO A 520 -13.40 -1.86 24.96
N ARG A 521 -12.53 -1.07 24.33
CA ARG A 521 -12.39 -0.98 22.87
C ARG A 521 -11.28 -1.92 22.39
N ALA A 522 -11.45 -2.51 21.20
CA ALA A 522 -10.38 -3.19 20.48
C ALA A 522 -10.08 -2.42 19.17
N VAL A 523 -8.81 -2.16 18.89
CA VAL A 523 -8.37 -1.50 17.64
C VAL A 523 -7.52 -2.49 16.83
N ARG A 524 -7.76 -2.58 15.52
CA ARG A 524 -7.00 -3.44 14.60
C ARG A 524 -6.56 -2.66 13.37
N CYS A 525 -5.29 -2.84 12.98
CA CYS A 525 -4.70 -2.29 11.77
C CYS A 525 -3.94 -3.40 11.00
N GLY A 526 -3.61 -3.15 9.74
CA GLY A 526 -2.79 -4.02 8.88
C GLY A 526 -2.27 -3.24 7.66
N GLY A 527 -1.20 -3.70 7.00
CA GLY A 527 -0.32 -2.80 6.23
C GLY A 527 0.47 -1.87 7.18
N ASP A 528 1.13 -0.81 6.67
CA ASP A 528 2.00 0.09 7.47
C ASP A 528 1.28 0.62 8.73
N PRO A 529 1.56 0.04 9.92
CA PRO A 529 0.86 0.39 11.13
C PRO A 529 1.69 1.36 11.98
N GLY A 530 2.90 1.72 11.55
CA GLY A 530 3.88 2.44 12.37
C GLY A 530 3.40 3.83 12.78
N ALA A 531 2.60 4.47 11.91
CA ALA A 531 1.93 5.72 12.22
C ALA A 531 0.59 5.53 12.97
N ALA A 532 -0.08 4.38 12.87
CA ALA A 532 -1.40 4.15 13.48
C ALA A 532 -1.28 3.62 14.92
N ALA A 533 -0.64 2.47 15.09
CA ALA A 533 -0.44 1.84 16.39
C ALA A 533 0.64 2.55 17.23
N GLY A 534 1.65 3.15 16.58
CA GLY A 534 2.81 3.76 17.25
C GLY A 534 2.53 4.99 18.12
N HIS A 535 1.29 5.52 18.12
CA HIS A 535 0.93 6.72 18.88
C HIS A 535 -0.10 6.49 20.00
N GLU A 536 -0.65 5.29 20.19
CA GLU A 536 -1.39 4.97 21.41
C GLU A 536 -0.40 4.62 22.53
N ALA A 537 -0.05 5.62 23.34
CA ALA A 537 0.66 5.37 24.58
C ALA A 537 -0.33 4.81 25.60
N LEU A 538 -0.36 3.48 25.76
CA LEU A 538 -1.00 2.80 26.89
C LEU A 538 -0.65 3.53 28.19
N GLN A 539 -1.60 4.26 28.76
CA GLN A 539 -1.33 5.03 29.97
C GLN A 539 -0.96 4.04 31.10
N PRO A 540 0.21 4.18 31.75
CA PRO A 540 0.57 3.29 32.83
C PRO A 540 -0.45 3.45 33.97
N PRO A 541 -1.09 2.36 34.44
CA PRO A 541 -2.10 2.45 35.49
C PRO A 541 -1.50 3.12 36.73
N ALA A 542 -2.22 4.10 37.29
CA ALA A 542 -1.69 5.13 38.17
C ALA A 542 -0.97 4.59 39.42
N ARG A 543 0.35 4.34 39.29
CA ARG A 543 1.21 3.90 40.38
C ARG A 543 1.37 5.02 41.40
N ARG A 544 0.65 4.92 42.52
CA ARG A 544 0.87 5.75 43.71
C ARG A 544 2.32 5.63 44.18
N ARG A 545 3.16 6.61 43.86
CA ARG A 545 4.40 6.89 44.63
C ARG A 545 4.04 7.82 45.78
N LEU A 546 4.26 7.37 47.02
CA LEU A 546 4.43 8.30 48.13
C LEU A 546 5.83 8.89 48.05
N LEU A 547 5.93 10.21 48.20
CA LEU A 547 7.15 10.96 48.51
C LEU A 547 6.75 12.22 49.29
N ASP A 548 7.41 12.42 50.43
CA ASP A 548 7.63 13.68 51.15
C ASP A 548 6.46 14.60 51.56
N GLY A 549 5.29 14.01 51.81
CA GLY A 549 4.53 14.24 53.07
C GLY A 549 4.04 15.65 53.45
N ARG A 550 4.17 16.69 52.61
CA ARG A 550 3.70 18.05 52.90
C ARG A 550 3.04 18.70 51.69
N VAL A 551 1.84 19.26 51.89
CA VAL A 551 1.09 20.02 50.87
C VAL A 551 1.31 21.51 51.07
N ARG A 552 1.63 22.24 50.00
CA ARG A 552 1.35 23.68 49.87
C ARG A 552 0.34 23.90 48.74
N ARG A 553 -0.55 24.87 48.91
CA ARG A 553 -1.58 25.26 47.93
C ARG A 553 -1.49 26.75 47.63
N SER A 554 -1.28 27.08 46.36
CA SER A 554 -1.89 28.23 45.67
C SER A 554 -1.67 28.05 44.15
N GLY A 555 -2.66 28.21 43.28
CA GLY A 555 -4.09 28.25 43.53
C GLY A 555 -4.84 28.79 42.31
N HIS A 556 -5.90 28.11 41.85
CA HIS A 556 -7.07 28.67 41.15
C HIS A 556 -8.15 27.58 41.01
N ARG A 557 -9.36 27.96 40.58
CA ARG A 557 -10.61 27.20 40.77
C ARG A 557 -10.60 25.81 40.09
N ARG A 558 -10.98 24.78 40.84
CA ARG A 558 -11.63 23.56 40.32
C ARG A 558 -12.89 23.29 41.15
N LEU A 559 -14.00 22.98 40.47
CA LEU A 559 -15.17 22.37 41.10
C LEU A 559 -14.89 20.88 41.33
N GLY A 560 -15.57 20.27 42.30
CA GLY A 560 -15.32 18.89 42.72
C GLY A 560 -16.59 18.05 42.82
N VAL A 561 -16.42 16.74 43.03
CA VAL A 561 -17.49 15.75 43.24
C VAL A 561 -17.38 15.17 44.65
N HIS A 562 -18.50 14.75 45.23
CA HIS A 562 -18.63 14.31 46.63
C HIS A 562 -17.96 12.95 46.90
N PRO A 563 -17.31 12.73 48.06
CA PRO A 563 -16.53 11.51 48.33
C PRO A 563 -17.33 10.31 48.91
N ASP A 564 -18.56 10.07 48.45
CA ASP A 564 -19.43 8.96 48.93
C ASP A 564 -19.83 7.98 47.80
N ALA A 565 -18.83 7.38 47.16
CA ALA A 565 -19.02 6.38 46.09
C ALA A 565 -18.01 5.21 46.15
N LEU A 566 -17.43 4.93 47.32
CA LEU A 566 -16.50 3.81 47.53
C LEU A 566 -17.02 2.85 48.61
N ALA A 567 -17.82 1.88 48.17
CA ALA A 567 -18.27 0.75 48.98
C ALA A 567 -17.98 -0.58 48.25
N VAL A 568 -16.78 -1.12 48.48
CA VAL A 568 -16.42 -2.50 48.12
C VAL A 568 -16.14 -3.25 49.44
N PRO A 569 -16.85 -4.35 49.76
CA PRO A 569 -16.53 -5.15 50.93
C PRO A 569 -15.12 -5.77 50.83
N PRO A 570 -14.32 -5.74 51.91
CA PRO A 570 -12.96 -6.29 51.91
C PRO A 570 -12.94 -7.82 52.20
N ASP A 571 -11.72 -8.33 52.41
CA ASP A 571 -11.35 -9.71 52.81
C ASP A 571 -11.43 -10.78 51.70
N ARG A 572 -10.38 -11.58 51.41
CA ARG A 572 -9.00 -11.66 51.95
C ARG A 572 -8.00 -12.07 50.86
N LEU A 573 -6.88 -11.34 50.76
CA LEU A 573 -5.62 -11.87 50.23
C LEU A 573 -4.57 -11.79 51.34
N GLY A 574 -4.03 -12.92 51.77
CA GLY A 574 -3.39 -13.00 53.09
C GLY A 574 -2.46 -14.18 53.34
N ARG A 575 -1.51 -14.46 52.43
CA ARG A 575 -0.20 -15.04 52.77
C ARG A 575 0.80 -14.91 51.62
N ARG A 576 2.09 -14.94 51.96
CA ARG A 576 3.21 -14.99 51.00
C ARG A 576 3.37 -16.41 50.47
N LEU A 577 3.89 -16.55 49.26
CA LEU A 577 4.46 -17.81 48.76
C LEU A 577 5.74 -18.15 49.55
N PRO A 578 5.90 -19.39 50.03
CA PRO A 578 7.20 -20.04 50.18
C PRO A 578 7.66 -20.61 48.83
N THR A 579 8.93 -20.99 48.75
CA THR A 579 9.50 -21.79 47.65
C THR A 579 9.33 -23.28 47.91
N ASP A 580 9.71 -24.07 46.89
CA ASP A 580 10.08 -25.49 46.93
C ASP A 580 8.95 -26.54 46.90
N ASP A 581 9.15 -27.49 45.99
CA ASP A 581 8.42 -28.75 45.75
C ASP A 581 9.06 -29.88 46.63
N PRO A 582 8.56 -31.14 46.72
CA PRO A 582 7.50 -31.78 45.95
C PRO A 582 6.53 -32.72 46.73
N ALA A 583 5.76 -33.49 45.96
CA ALA A 583 5.19 -34.83 46.25
C ALA A 583 3.71 -34.98 46.66
N ASP A 584 3.05 -35.91 45.95
CA ASP A 584 1.89 -36.77 46.24
C ASP A 584 0.85 -36.37 47.31
N LEU A 585 -0.43 -36.29 46.91
CA LEU A 585 -1.39 -37.40 47.10
C LEU A 585 -2.84 -37.07 46.63
N HIS A 586 -3.45 -38.01 45.90
CA HIS A 586 -4.91 -38.17 45.78
C HIS A 586 -5.44 -38.83 47.09
N PRO A 587 -6.75 -38.82 47.49
CA PRO A 587 -7.91 -38.95 46.59
C PRO A 587 -9.30 -38.36 47.08
N ARG A 588 -10.38 -38.73 46.38
CA ARG A 588 -11.82 -38.88 46.81
C ARG A 588 -12.84 -37.69 46.74
N ARG A 589 -13.81 -37.89 45.84
CA ARG A 589 -15.27 -37.57 45.94
C ARG A 589 -15.93 -38.27 47.16
N PRO A 590 -17.15 -37.92 47.66
CA PRO A 590 -18.37 -37.47 46.95
C PRO A 590 -19.09 -36.27 47.64
N GLY A 591 -20.33 -35.83 47.32
CA GLY A 591 -21.37 -36.30 46.39
C GLY A 591 -22.55 -35.32 46.30
N ALA A 592 -23.59 -35.63 45.51
CA ALA A 592 -24.81 -34.80 45.35
C ALA A 592 -25.90 -35.14 46.38
N PRO A 593 -26.91 -34.26 46.57
CA PRO A 593 -28.24 -34.64 46.08
C PRO A 593 -29.12 -33.49 45.50
N ARG A 594 -30.13 -33.88 44.71
CA ARG A 594 -31.38 -33.13 44.36
C ARG A 594 -32.50 -33.55 45.38
N PRO A 595 -33.80 -33.14 45.35
CA PRO A 595 -34.55 -32.36 44.32
C PRO A 595 -35.67 -31.36 44.81
N ARG A 596 -36.27 -30.60 43.85
CA ARG A 596 -37.72 -30.26 43.56
C ARG A 596 -38.79 -30.07 44.69
N PRO A 597 -40.04 -29.61 44.41
CA PRO A 597 -40.68 -29.03 43.19
C PRO A 597 -41.01 -27.52 43.40
N GLN A 598 -42.07 -26.78 42.97
CA GLN A 598 -43.38 -26.90 42.26
C GLN A 598 -43.55 -25.66 41.30
N VAL A 599 -44.33 -25.60 40.18
CA VAL A 599 -45.79 -25.79 39.88
C VAL A 599 -46.65 -24.59 40.38
N HIS A 600 -47.47 -23.84 39.60
CA HIS A 600 -48.35 -24.15 38.44
C HIS A 600 -48.82 -22.90 37.59
N ARG A 601 -49.15 -23.10 36.29
CA ARG A 601 -50.21 -22.43 35.43
C ARG A 601 -50.23 -20.89 35.21
N ARG A 602 -51.04 -20.30 34.27
CA ARG A 602 -51.29 -20.52 32.80
C ARG A 602 -52.26 -19.44 32.24
N ALA A 603 -51.99 -18.88 31.04
CA ALA A 603 -52.87 -18.02 30.20
C ALA A 603 -53.37 -16.67 30.82
N GLY A 604 -53.82 -15.66 30.06
CA GLY A 604 -53.76 -15.39 28.60
C GLY A 604 -54.88 -14.43 28.11
N GLY A 605 -54.65 -13.67 27.01
CA GLY A 605 -55.74 -13.07 26.21
C GLY A 605 -55.75 -11.54 25.92
N ARG A 606 -55.71 -11.20 24.61
CA ARG A 606 -56.43 -10.13 23.86
C ARG A 606 -56.45 -8.64 24.32
N ARG A 607 -56.01 -7.76 23.38
CA ARG A 607 -56.43 -6.34 23.14
C ARG A 607 -57.95 -6.26 22.74
N PRO A 608 -58.65 -5.11 22.45
CA PRO A 608 -58.16 -3.76 22.07
C PRO A 608 -59.02 -2.51 22.46
N ARG A 609 -58.73 -1.36 21.78
CA ARG A 609 -59.42 -0.03 21.71
C ARG A 609 -58.90 1.01 22.74
N ARG A 610 -58.40 2.21 22.36
CA ARG A 610 -58.78 3.33 21.44
C ARG A 610 -59.64 4.40 22.13
N HIS A 611 -59.17 5.65 22.18
CA HIS A 611 -59.76 6.84 21.51
C HIS A 611 -58.97 8.15 21.83
N LEU A 612 -58.80 9.03 20.82
CA LEU A 612 -59.00 10.52 20.79
C LEU A 612 -58.24 11.42 21.82
N LEU A 613 -57.83 12.68 21.58
CA LEU A 613 -57.91 13.73 20.50
C LEU A 613 -56.76 14.77 20.80
N ARG A 614 -56.44 15.88 20.08
CA ARG A 614 -57.00 16.65 18.94
C ARG A 614 -55.86 17.29 18.10
N GLU A 615 -56.21 17.85 16.94
CA GLU A 615 -55.40 18.71 16.05
C GLU A 615 -55.15 20.14 16.58
N HIS A 616 -54.17 20.86 16.00
CA HIS A 616 -54.29 22.17 15.30
C HIS A 616 -52.90 22.51 14.69
N ARG A 617 -52.66 22.80 13.40
CA ARG A 617 -53.23 23.77 12.43
C ARG A 617 -53.08 25.25 12.87
N GLY A 618 -52.36 26.15 12.16
CA GLY A 618 -51.59 25.99 10.92
C GLY A 618 -51.06 27.30 10.27
N ARG A 619 -50.74 27.22 8.97
CA ARG A 619 -50.30 28.25 7.98
C ARG A 619 -51.16 29.56 7.96
N ALA A 620 -50.77 30.72 7.39
CA ALA A 620 -49.50 31.34 6.91
C ALA A 620 -49.79 32.76 6.26
N ARG A 621 -48.78 33.37 5.57
CA ARG A 621 -48.82 34.36 4.45
C ARG A 621 -48.74 35.90 4.67
N ARG A 622 -47.63 36.46 4.11
CA ARG A 622 -47.50 37.57 3.10
C ARG A 622 -47.73 39.08 3.43
N ARG A 623 -46.69 39.84 3.02
CA ARG A 623 -46.64 41.09 2.19
C ARG A 623 -46.74 42.51 2.82
N ARG A 624 -45.69 43.31 2.49
CA ARG A 624 -45.63 44.74 2.09
C ARG A 624 -46.47 45.80 2.84
N GLY A 625 -45.80 46.83 3.38
CA GLY A 625 -46.34 48.15 3.72
C GLY A 625 -45.22 49.16 4.03
N GLN A 626 -45.36 50.44 3.65
CA GLN A 626 -44.31 51.47 3.72
C GLN A 626 -44.56 52.53 4.82
N ARG A 627 -43.46 53.10 5.39
CA ARG A 627 -43.31 54.51 5.87
C ARG A 627 -44.20 54.97 7.07
N ALA A 628 -43.85 56.01 7.84
CA ALA A 628 -42.60 56.79 8.02
C ALA A 628 -42.60 57.59 9.36
N GLY A 629 -41.44 58.12 9.76
CA GLY A 629 -41.24 59.09 10.86
C GLY A 629 -40.37 58.54 12.00
N ARG A 630 -39.39 59.28 12.57
CA ARG A 630 -39.01 60.70 12.43
C ARG A 630 -37.47 60.85 12.52
N GLU A 631 -36.94 62.01 12.15
CA GLU A 631 -35.50 62.31 12.05
C GLU A 631 -34.87 62.77 13.38
N ASP A 632 -33.54 62.70 13.50
CA ASP A 632 -32.71 63.89 13.79
C ASP A 632 -31.19 63.67 13.48
N GLY A 633 -30.44 64.75 13.18
CA GLY A 633 -29.02 64.80 13.62
C GLY A 633 -27.79 64.64 12.67
N ARG A 634 -27.69 65.34 11.52
CA ARG A 634 -26.41 65.74 10.84
C ARG A 634 -25.54 64.61 10.21
N THR A 635 -24.59 64.82 9.27
CA THR A 635 -24.10 66.02 8.53
C THR A 635 -23.81 65.67 7.05
N GLY A 636 -23.57 66.66 6.17
CA GLY A 636 -23.54 66.50 4.71
C GLY A 636 -22.25 65.96 4.06
N LEU A 637 -22.39 65.56 2.79
CA LEU A 637 -21.42 64.83 1.96
C LEU A 637 -20.46 65.74 1.17
N ARG A 638 -19.16 65.37 1.10
CA ARG A 638 -18.28 65.57 -0.06
C ARG A 638 -17.32 64.38 -0.18
N ILE A 639 -16.93 64.04 -1.42
CA ILE A 639 -16.11 62.86 -1.75
C ILE A 639 -14.65 63.29 -1.97
N PRO A 640 -13.66 62.69 -1.28
CA PRO A 640 -12.25 62.69 -1.68
C PRO A 640 -11.93 61.47 -2.55
N VAL A 641 -10.92 61.58 -3.41
CA VAL A 641 -10.28 60.44 -4.09
C VAL A 641 -9.45 59.67 -3.06
N GLY A 642 -9.43 58.33 -3.15
CA GLY A 642 -8.65 57.48 -2.24
C GLY A 642 -7.14 57.59 -2.48
N GLU A 643 -6.36 57.56 -1.39
CA GLU A 643 -4.89 57.50 -1.45
C GLU A 643 -4.43 56.12 -1.93
N ALA A 644 -3.39 56.08 -2.76
CA ALA A 644 -2.78 54.84 -3.23
C ALA A 644 -1.81 54.30 -2.16
N GLY A 645 -2.11 53.13 -1.61
CA GLY A 645 -1.19 52.42 -0.71
C GLY A 645 0.02 51.88 -1.47
N MET A 646 1.22 52.12 -0.96
CA MET A 646 2.47 51.57 -1.52
C MET A 646 2.51 50.04 -1.34
N SER A 647 2.95 49.31 -2.37
CA SER A 647 3.11 47.86 -2.36
C SER A 647 4.58 47.45 -2.33
N ASP A 648 5.01 46.79 -1.25
CA ASP A 648 6.30 46.07 -1.21
C ASP A 648 6.36 45.03 -2.34
N VAL A 649 7.48 44.95 -3.06
CA VAL A 649 7.69 43.88 -4.04
C VAL A 649 8.28 42.67 -3.32
N VAL A 650 7.64 41.50 -3.47
CA VAL A 650 8.15 40.21 -2.96
C VAL A 650 8.79 39.44 -4.11
N ILE A 651 10.05 39.05 -3.95
CA ILE A 651 10.79 38.22 -4.90
C ILE A 651 10.94 36.83 -4.28
N ARG A 652 10.50 35.78 -4.99
CA ARG A 652 10.61 34.38 -4.56
C ARG A 652 11.64 33.67 -5.40
N VAL A 653 12.56 32.97 -4.76
CA VAL A 653 13.66 32.26 -5.44
C VAL A 653 13.95 30.92 -4.78
N ARG A 654 14.41 29.96 -5.60
CA ARG A 654 15.03 28.71 -5.16
C ARG A 654 16.53 28.82 -5.38
N GLY A 655 17.30 28.46 -4.36
CA GLY A 655 18.73 28.23 -4.47
C GLY A 655 19.03 26.73 -4.33
N GLU A 656 19.98 26.24 -5.11
CA GLU A 656 20.39 24.83 -5.12
C GLU A 656 21.92 24.72 -5.18
N HIS A 657 22.49 23.77 -4.44
CA HIS A 657 23.92 23.50 -4.50
C HIS A 657 24.19 22.00 -4.32
N GLU A 658 25.18 21.50 -5.04
CA GLU A 658 25.53 20.09 -5.07
C GLU A 658 27.04 19.92 -4.90
N ARG A 659 27.45 18.86 -4.21
CA ARG A 659 28.86 18.52 -3.97
C ARG A 659 29.05 17.01 -4.09
N GLN A 660 29.95 16.60 -4.98
CA GLN A 660 30.48 15.25 -5.04
C GLN A 660 31.66 15.14 -4.05
N VAL A 661 31.72 14.05 -3.29
CA VAL A 661 32.79 13.77 -2.32
C VAL A 661 33.10 12.26 -2.34
N PRO A 662 34.37 11.83 -2.47
CA PRO A 662 34.72 10.42 -2.47
C PRO A 662 34.17 9.65 -1.27
N ALA A 663 33.72 8.42 -1.49
CA ALA A 663 33.22 7.59 -0.40
C ALA A 663 34.32 7.32 0.65
N GLU A 664 33.93 7.45 1.92
CA GLU A 664 34.82 7.29 3.08
C GLU A 664 34.70 5.89 3.70
N ARG A 665 33.72 5.10 3.23
CA ARG A 665 33.34 3.80 3.78
C ARG A 665 32.83 2.86 2.71
N GLY A 666 33.01 1.56 2.95
CA GLY A 666 32.27 0.51 2.26
C GLY A 666 31.69 -0.50 3.25
N THR A 667 30.49 -0.99 2.97
CA THR A 667 29.86 -2.10 3.69
C THR A 667 29.69 -3.27 2.75
N ALA A 668 30.39 -4.38 3.02
CA ALA A 668 30.27 -5.62 2.26
C ALA A 668 29.31 -6.60 2.92
N GLN A 669 28.58 -7.35 2.11
CA GLN A 669 27.70 -8.44 2.54
C GLN A 669 28.31 -9.78 2.16
N VAL A 670 28.30 -10.74 3.07
CA VAL A 670 28.88 -12.08 2.90
C VAL A 670 27.90 -13.15 3.40
N VAL A 671 27.53 -14.12 2.56
CA VAL A 671 26.70 -15.27 2.96
C VAL A 671 27.57 -16.50 3.19
N VAL A 672 27.35 -17.20 4.29
CA VAL A 672 27.94 -18.52 4.58
C VAL A 672 26.87 -19.60 4.40
N GLU A 673 27.04 -20.56 3.49
CA GLU A 673 26.02 -21.59 3.24
C GLU A 673 26.57 -23.02 3.09
N ALA A 674 25.72 -24.01 3.38
CA ALA A 674 26.00 -25.43 3.18
C ALA A 674 24.70 -26.24 2.98
N GLN A 675 24.83 -27.44 2.41
CA GLN A 675 23.73 -28.38 2.15
C GLN A 675 24.18 -29.84 2.32
N GLY A 676 23.28 -30.73 2.71
CA GLY A 676 23.62 -32.15 2.92
C GLY A 676 22.54 -33.00 3.62
N PRO A 677 22.77 -34.32 3.74
CA PRO A 677 21.74 -35.28 4.16
C PRO A 677 21.48 -35.32 5.68
N GLU A 678 22.23 -34.59 6.51
CA GLU A 678 22.02 -34.55 7.96
C GLU A 678 21.89 -33.12 8.48
N ALA A 679 20.73 -32.77 9.04
CA ALA A 679 20.45 -31.46 9.62
C ALA A 679 21.43 -31.04 10.74
N ALA A 680 22.09 -32.01 11.40
CA ALA A 680 23.09 -31.73 12.42
C ALA A 680 24.44 -31.32 11.79
N ALA A 681 24.89 -32.02 10.75
CA ALA A 681 26.12 -31.71 10.05
C ALA A 681 26.03 -30.35 9.33
N VAL A 682 24.96 -30.12 8.55
CA VAL A 682 24.78 -28.89 7.75
C VAL A 682 24.75 -27.63 8.62
N ARG A 683 24.00 -27.66 9.73
CA ARG A 683 24.01 -26.53 10.68
C ARG A 683 25.37 -26.37 11.34
N SER A 684 26.01 -27.47 11.75
CA SER A 684 27.35 -27.41 12.35
C SER A 684 28.41 -26.84 11.40
N GLU A 685 28.29 -27.08 10.10
CA GLU A 685 29.19 -26.55 9.07
C GLU A 685 29.00 -25.04 8.88
N VAL A 686 27.75 -24.57 8.71
CA VAL A 686 27.45 -23.13 8.59
C VAL A 686 27.71 -22.38 9.89
N GLU A 687 27.41 -22.97 11.06
CA GLU A 687 27.75 -22.40 12.37
C GLU A 687 29.27 -22.25 12.52
N GLN A 688 30.07 -23.21 12.05
CA GLN A 688 31.54 -23.12 12.06
C GLN A 688 32.08 -22.10 11.05
N GLY A 689 31.57 -22.08 9.81
CA GLY A 689 31.97 -21.10 8.79
C GLY A 689 31.65 -19.66 9.23
N THR A 690 30.43 -19.44 9.74
CA THR A 690 29.99 -18.15 10.30
C THR A 690 30.80 -17.79 11.53
N ALA A 691 31.04 -18.72 12.46
CA ALA A 691 31.85 -18.45 13.64
C ALA A 691 33.31 -18.09 13.29
N ALA A 692 33.89 -18.70 12.26
CA ALA A 692 35.22 -18.37 11.77
C ALA A 692 35.27 -17.00 11.09
N LEU A 693 34.31 -16.71 10.19
CA LEU A 693 34.16 -15.39 9.55
C LEU A 693 33.95 -14.28 10.59
N VAL A 694 33.04 -14.48 11.54
CA VAL A 694 32.75 -13.51 12.61
C VAL A 694 33.91 -13.40 13.61
N ALA A 695 34.67 -14.46 13.88
CA ALA A 695 35.88 -14.38 14.70
C ALA A 695 36.97 -13.54 14.02
N ASP A 696 37.16 -13.71 12.70
CA ASP A 696 38.08 -12.92 11.89
C ASP A 696 37.69 -11.43 11.89
N VAL A 697 36.43 -11.13 11.56
CA VAL A 697 35.87 -9.76 11.61
C VAL A 697 35.99 -9.16 13.01
N ARG A 698 35.87 -9.95 14.08
CA ARG A 698 36.11 -9.50 15.48
C ARG A 698 37.57 -9.16 15.76
N THR A 699 38.56 -9.74 15.07
CA THR A 699 39.96 -9.28 15.17
C THR A 699 40.19 -7.93 14.49
N LEU A 700 39.34 -7.59 13.51
CA LEU A 700 39.36 -6.33 12.78
C LEU A 700 38.44 -5.25 13.38
N HIS A 701 37.60 -5.62 14.34
CA HIS A 701 36.65 -4.74 15.04
C HIS A 701 37.15 -4.37 16.45
N ASP A 702 38.16 -3.51 16.51
CA ASP A 702 38.54 -2.78 17.73
C ASP A 702 37.75 -1.45 17.79
N PRO A 703 36.92 -1.21 18.83
CA PRO A 703 36.17 0.04 19.00
C PRO A 703 37.00 1.33 19.09
N GLY A 704 38.32 1.24 19.28
CA GLY A 704 39.23 2.40 19.34
C GLY A 704 40.04 2.68 18.07
N ALA A 705 40.43 1.64 17.31
CA ALA A 705 41.34 1.77 16.17
C ALA A 705 41.17 0.70 15.06
N GLY A 706 40.13 -0.13 15.12
CA GLY A 706 39.88 -1.21 14.16
C GLY A 706 39.33 -0.70 12.83
N PRO A 707 39.69 -1.33 11.68
CA PRO A 707 39.15 -0.95 10.39
C PRO A 707 37.68 -1.33 10.17
N VAL A 708 37.16 -2.33 10.89
CA VAL A 708 35.73 -2.67 10.88
C VAL A 708 35.01 -1.82 11.93
N ARG A 709 34.08 -0.99 11.47
CA ARG A 709 33.29 -0.06 12.28
C ARG A 709 32.07 -0.71 12.92
N ARG A 710 31.35 -1.52 12.13
CA ARG A 710 30.17 -2.30 12.54
C ARG A 710 30.22 -3.60 11.73
N TYR A 711 29.81 -4.70 12.33
CA TYR A 711 29.35 -5.86 11.56
C TYR A 711 28.01 -6.30 12.14
N VAL A 712 27.22 -6.95 11.30
CA VAL A 712 25.85 -7.39 11.57
C VAL A 712 25.73 -8.75 10.90
N VAL A 713 25.36 -9.79 11.63
CA VAL A 713 24.77 -10.98 10.98
C VAL A 713 23.38 -10.52 10.49
N ASP A 714 22.87 -10.97 9.34
CA ASP A 714 21.63 -10.40 8.76
C ASP A 714 20.57 -11.44 8.36
N GLN A 715 20.98 -12.53 7.70
CA GLN A 715 20.08 -13.50 7.03
C GLN A 715 20.51 -14.97 7.22
N ALA A 716 20.38 -15.49 8.44
CA ALA A 716 20.33 -16.91 8.76
C ALA A 716 19.00 -17.57 8.30
N ARG A 717 19.10 -18.61 7.47
CA ARG A 717 17.97 -19.43 7.03
C ARG A 717 18.35 -20.90 7.19
N SER A 718 17.37 -21.75 7.49
CA SER A 718 17.53 -23.21 7.40
C SER A 718 16.24 -23.84 6.95
N TRP A 719 16.30 -24.64 5.89
CA TRP A 719 15.14 -25.34 5.34
C TRP A 719 15.47 -26.81 5.10
N VAL A 720 14.41 -27.59 4.91
CA VAL A 720 14.50 -29.00 4.56
C VAL A 720 13.81 -29.15 3.23
N GLU A 721 14.60 -29.43 2.20
CA GLU A 721 14.08 -29.92 0.95
C GLU A 721 13.84 -31.42 1.10
N GLN A 722 12.70 -31.91 0.60
CA GLN A 722 12.50 -33.34 0.44
C GLN A 722 12.29 -33.61 -1.05
N PRO A 723 13.38 -33.83 -1.81
CA PRO A 723 13.27 -34.12 -3.24
C PRO A 723 12.39 -35.35 -3.46
N SER A 724 11.74 -35.40 -4.61
CA SER A 724 11.04 -36.60 -5.06
C SER A 724 11.53 -37.00 -6.45
N PHE A 725 11.50 -38.29 -6.75
CA PHE A 725 11.87 -38.83 -8.05
C PHE A 725 10.93 -40.00 -8.36
N GLU A 726 10.29 -39.98 -9.53
CA GLU A 726 9.25 -40.96 -9.92
C GLU A 726 8.14 -41.11 -8.86
N GLY A 727 7.67 -39.98 -8.28
CA GLY A 727 6.65 -39.96 -7.23
C GLY A 727 7.07 -40.59 -5.90
N ARG A 728 8.37 -40.86 -5.71
CA ARG A 728 8.92 -41.42 -4.46
C ARG A 728 9.72 -40.37 -3.70
N PRO A 729 9.47 -40.15 -2.40
CA PRO A 729 10.26 -39.24 -1.60
C PRO A 729 11.68 -39.78 -1.44
N GLN A 730 12.67 -38.94 -1.75
CA GLN A 730 14.07 -39.18 -1.47
C GLN A 730 14.40 -38.89 0.00
N PRO A 731 15.59 -39.27 0.49
CA PRO A 731 16.12 -38.73 1.73
C PRO A 731 16.14 -37.20 1.67
N PRO A 732 15.72 -36.50 2.74
CA PRO A 732 15.69 -35.05 2.75
C PRO A 732 17.10 -34.46 2.64
N VAL A 733 17.22 -33.36 1.91
CA VAL A 733 18.40 -32.51 1.89
C VAL A 733 18.14 -31.35 2.83
N HIS A 734 19.03 -31.18 3.80
CA HIS A 734 18.98 -30.06 4.72
C HIS A 734 19.88 -28.95 4.18
N HIS A 735 19.41 -27.72 4.23
CA HIS A 735 20.15 -26.53 3.80
C HIS A 735 20.22 -25.54 4.96
N ALA A 736 21.33 -24.82 5.05
CA ALA A 736 21.44 -23.64 5.89
C ALA A 736 22.29 -22.58 5.19
N SER A 737 21.96 -21.31 5.44
CA SER A 737 22.75 -20.16 5.01
C SER A 737 22.70 -19.05 6.05
N VAL A 738 23.72 -18.17 6.12
CA VAL A 738 23.83 -17.05 7.06
C VAL A 738 24.54 -15.85 6.41
N SER A 739 23.81 -14.76 6.13
CA SER A 739 24.42 -13.48 5.71
C SER A 739 25.06 -12.71 6.86
N VAL A 740 26.12 -11.96 6.56
CA VAL A 740 26.90 -11.07 7.45
C VAL A 740 27.33 -9.80 6.70
N SER A 741 26.83 -8.65 7.10
CA SER A 741 27.29 -7.32 6.66
C SER A 741 28.47 -6.82 7.51
N VAL A 742 29.45 -6.16 6.88
CA VAL A 742 30.66 -5.62 7.52
C VAL A 742 30.98 -4.21 6.98
N GLU A 743 30.74 -3.17 7.79
CA GLU A 743 31.05 -1.75 7.52
C GLU A 743 32.52 -1.45 7.87
N PHE A 744 33.30 -0.97 6.90
CA PHE A 744 34.68 -0.50 7.08
C PHE A 744 34.76 1.04 6.98
N ASP A 745 35.58 1.66 7.84
CA ASP A 745 36.01 3.08 7.72
C ASP A 745 37.27 3.25 6.83
N ASP A 746 37.69 2.22 6.09
CA ASP A 746 38.85 2.22 5.19
C ASP A 746 38.59 1.30 3.98
N VAL A 747 38.38 1.90 2.80
CA VAL A 747 38.05 1.19 1.55
C VAL A 747 39.18 0.26 1.07
N ALA A 748 40.45 0.63 1.29
CA ALA A 748 41.57 -0.20 0.89
C ALA A 748 41.68 -1.47 1.78
N ARG A 749 41.38 -1.34 3.07
CA ARG A 749 41.31 -2.49 3.99
C ARG A 749 40.11 -3.38 3.74
N LEU A 750 38.98 -2.82 3.29
CA LEU A 750 37.84 -3.62 2.83
C LEU A 750 38.23 -4.53 1.67
N GLY A 751 38.89 -4.00 0.63
CA GLY A 751 39.37 -4.82 -0.51
C GLY A 751 40.37 -5.90 -0.12
N ALA A 752 41.28 -5.58 0.81
CA ALA A 752 42.23 -6.55 1.36
C ALA A 752 41.54 -7.67 2.17
N TRP A 753 40.47 -7.35 2.92
CA TRP A 753 39.69 -8.34 3.67
C TRP A 753 38.84 -9.23 2.75
N LEU A 754 38.12 -8.62 1.80
CA LEU A 754 37.26 -9.30 0.81
C LEU A 754 38.02 -10.37 0.03
N SER A 755 39.26 -10.06 -0.38
CA SER A 755 40.16 -10.99 -1.08
C SER A 755 40.46 -12.28 -0.30
N GLY A 756 40.12 -12.32 0.98
CA GLY A 756 40.33 -13.46 1.84
C GLY A 756 39.05 -14.12 2.36
N VAL A 757 37.85 -13.69 1.93
CA VAL A 757 36.56 -14.22 2.44
C VAL A 757 36.36 -15.71 2.08
N GLY A 758 36.74 -16.13 0.86
CA GLY A 758 36.65 -17.53 0.42
C GLY A 758 37.50 -18.55 1.21
N ARG A 759 38.24 -18.12 2.25
CA ARG A 759 38.93 -19.03 3.19
C ARG A 759 37.99 -19.64 4.24
N PHE A 760 36.78 -19.12 4.39
CA PHE A 760 35.78 -19.65 5.32
C PHE A 760 34.84 -20.59 4.56
N ALA A 761 34.58 -21.78 5.11
CA ALA A 761 33.77 -22.78 4.43
C ALA A 761 32.36 -22.24 4.13
N GLY A 762 31.96 -22.31 2.85
CA GLY A 762 30.66 -21.82 2.35
C GLY A 762 30.54 -20.30 2.20
N ALA A 763 31.60 -19.51 2.37
CA ALA A 763 31.51 -18.05 2.45
C ALA A 763 31.69 -17.30 1.11
N GLN A 764 30.64 -16.57 0.71
CA GLN A 764 30.46 -15.90 -0.58
C GLN A 764 30.25 -14.41 -0.40
N VAL A 765 30.88 -13.54 -1.21
CA VAL A 765 30.60 -12.09 -1.19
C VAL A 765 29.36 -11.80 -2.03
N GLN A 766 28.32 -11.24 -1.41
CA GLN A 766 27.02 -10.94 -2.03
C GLN A 766 26.96 -9.55 -2.67
N GLY A 767 27.69 -8.57 -2.13
CA GLY A 767 27.64 -7.18 -2.61
C GLY A 767 28.38 -6.19 -1.72
N ILE A 768 28.54 -4.95 -2.19
CA ILE A 768 29.24 -3.86 -1.50
C ILE A 768 28.45 -2.55 -1.70
N SER A 769 28.32 -1.73 -0.66
CA SER A 769 27.71 -0.40 -0.72
C SER A 769 28.60 0.68 -0.10
N TRP A 770 28.64 1.86 -0.72
CA TRP A 770 29.54 2.95 -0.35
C TRP A 770 28.83 4.06 0.47
N ASP A 771 29.52 4.67 1.44
CA ASP A 771 28.96 5.76 2.25
C ASP A 771 30.01 6.81 2.72
N LEU A 772 29.53 7.94 3.23
CA LEU A 772 30.33 8.98 3.90
C LEU A 772 30.34 8.81 5.43
N ALA A 773 31.34 9.38 6.09
CA ALA A 773 31.36 9.49 7.54
C ALA A 773 30.20 10.38 8.03
N ARG A 774 29.44 9.89 9.03
CA ARG A 774 28.21 10.57 9.52
C ARG A 774 28.43 12.00 10.05
N GLU A 775 29.66 12.38 10.36
CA GLU A 775 30.01 13.74 10.79
C GLU A 775 30.35 14.61 9.58
N HIS A 776 31.22 14.13 8.67
CA HIS A 776 31.55 14.83 7.44
C HIS A 776 30.33 15.04 6.52
N ARG A 777 29.44 14.04 6.35
CA ARG A 777 28.16 14.23 5.62
C ARG A 777 27.36 15.42 6.18
N ARG A 778 27.28 15.57 7.50
CA ARG A 778 26.54 16.71 8.12
C ARG A 778 27.20 18.05 7.87
N GLU A 779 28.52 18.08 7.72
CA GLU A 779 29.28 19.29 7.38
C GLU A 779 29.14 19.64 5.89
N ILE A 780 29.16 18.63 5.01
CA ILE A 780 28.90 18.79 3.56
C ILE A 780 27.46 19.28 3.35
N GLU A 781 26.45 18.63 3.96
CA GLU A 781 25.06 19.09 3.91
C GLU A 781 24.87 20.50 4.51
N ARG A 782 25.65 20.86 5.54
CA ARG A 782 25.61 22.22 6.12
C ARG A 782 26.17 23.23 5.13
N SER A 783 27.33 22.95 4.53
CA SER A 783 27.92 23.82 3.52
C SER A 783 27.00 23.96 2.32
N ALA A 784 26.48 22.85 1.77
CA ALA A 784 25.61 22.88 0.61
C ALA A 784 24.33 23.71 0.88
N ARG A 785 23.73 23.66 2.08
CA ARG A 785 22.61 24.56 2.45
C ARG A 785 23.04 26.04 2.53
N GLN A 786 24.26 26.34 3.02
CA GLN A 786 24.79 27.70 3.04
C GLN A 786 25.13 28.23 1.64
N ASP A 787 25.56 27.35 0.73
CA ASP A 787 25.86 27.66 -0.66
C ASP A 787 24.58 27.88 -1.48
N ALA A 788 23.59 27.00 -1.32
CA ALA A 788 22.24 27.15 -1.87
C ALA A 788 21.60 28.47 -1.40
N LEU A 789 21.77 28.85 -0.12
CA LEU A 789 21.26 30.12 0.39
C LEU A 789 21.99 31.34 -0.20
N ARG A 790 23.30 31.25 -0.49
CA ARG A 790 24.02 32.33 -1.20
C ARG A 790 23.49 32.49 -2.61
N GLN A 791 23.35 31.40 -3.36
CA GLN A 791 22.76 31.42 -4.70
C GLN A 791 21.32 31.96 -4.70
N ALA A 792 20.54 31.69 -3.65
CA ALA A 792 19.21 32.31 -3.48
C ALA A 792 19.30 33.84 -3.29
N VAL A 793 20.18 34.34 -2.42
CA VAL A 793 20.39 35.79 -2.25
C VAL A 793 20.83 36.45 -3.56
N GLU A 794 21.75 35.82 -4.28
CA GLU A 794 22.27 36.29 -5.58
C GLU A 794 21.14 36.34 -6.63
N ARG A 795 20.44 35.22 -6.88
CA ARG A 795 19.28 35.15 -7.80
C ARG A 795 18.19 36.18 -7.46
N ALA A 796 17.97 36.49 -6.18
CA ALA A 796 16.99 37.50 -5.78
C ALA A 796 17.46 38.93 -6.07
N GLN A 797 18.75 39.24 -5.86
CA GLN A 797 19.31 40.55 -6.18
C GLN A 797 19.34 40.77 -7.70
N ASP A 798 19.69 39.75 -8.49
CA ASP A 798 19.63 39.79 -9.96
C ASP A 798 18.23 40.22 -10.45
N TYR A 799 17.17 39.65 -9.87
CA TYR A 799 15.78 40.02 -10.21
C TYR A 799 15.37 41.40 -9.69
N ALA A 800 15.98 41.92 -8.62
CA ALA A 800 15.72 43.26 -8.12
C ALA A 800 16.43 44.34 -8.95
N ASP A 801 17.67 44.08 -9.36
CA ASP A 801 18.48 44.97 -10.19
C ASP A 801 17.93 45.03 -11.62
N ALA A 802 17.49 43.90 -12.19
CA ALA A 802 16.83 43.85 -13.49
C ALA A 802 15.46 44.57 -13.55
N LEU A 803 14.95 45.06 -12.41
CA LEU A 803 13.68 45.78 -12.27
C LEU A 803 13.84 47.18 -11.64
N ASP A 804 15.09 47.68 -11.51
CA ASP A 804 15.44 48.95 -10.86
C ASP A 804 14.80 49.12 -9.46
N LEU A 805 14.75 48.04 -8.67
CA LEU A 805 14.09 48.04 -7.35
C LEU A 805 15.03 48.42 -6.20
N GLY A 806 16.32 48.07 -6.29
CA GLY A 806 17.31 48.27 -5.23
C GLY A 806 17.62 47.00 -4.41
N PRO A 807 18.28 47.13 -3.25
CA PRO A 807 18.82 45.98 -2.50
C PRO A 807 17.74 45.09 -1.89
N VAL A 808 17.89 43.77 -2.03
CA VAL A 808 16.97 42.78 -1.44
C VAL A 808 17.20 42.59 0.06
N ALA A 809 16.11 42.57 0.83
CA ALA A 809 16.13 42.16 2.23
C ALA A 809 15.43 40.79 2.39
N PRO A 810 16.05 39.77 3.03
CA PRO A 810 15.41 38.47 3.23
C PRO A 810 14.18 38.62 4.14
N ARG A 811 13.03 38.15 3.64
CA ARG A 811 11.73 38.14 4.33
C ARG A 811 11.51 36.83 5.07
N SER A 812 11.82 35.71 4.41
CA SER A 812 11.77 34.36 4.99
C SER A 812 12.66 33.41 4.20
N VAL A 813 13.24 32.41 4.88
CA VAL A 813 14.08 31.37 4.30
C VAL A 813 13.68 30.05 4.93
N ALA A 814 13.54 28.99 4.13
CA ALA A 814 13.35 27.62 4.63
C ALA A 814 13.87 26.57 3.64
N ASP A 815 13.93 25.31 4.08
CA ASP A 815 14.10 24.17 3.18
C ASP A 815 12.93 24.14 2.17
N THR A 816 13.19 23.75 0.93
CA THR A 816 12.27 23.96 -0.21
C THR A 816 10.85 23.43 0.01
N GLY A 817 9.85 24.29 -0.19
CA GLY A 817 8.43 23.98 -0.03
C GLY A 817 7.85 24.23 1.37
N MET A 818 8.65 24.72 2.33
CA MET A 818 8.19 25.08 3.69
C MET A 818 7.62 26.51 3.82
N LEU A 819 7.60 27.30 2.73
CA LEU A 819 7.09 28.69 2.72
C LEU A 819 5.68 28.83 2.10
N GLY A 820 5.02 27.71 1.75
CA GLY A 820 3.69 27.68 1.13
C GLY A 820 2.62 27.01 2.00
N ALA A 821 1.35 27.44 1.85
CA ALA A 821 0.21 26.80 2.51
C ALA A 821 -0.24 25.54 1.75
N HIS A 822 -0.34 24.40 2.45
CA HIS A 822 -0.61 23.09 1.81
C HIS A 822 -2.09 22.77 1.61
N GLN A 823 -2.43 22.10 0.51
CA GLN A 823 -3.70 21.38 0.30
C GLN A 823 -3.45 19.92 -0.12
N PRO A 824 -4.42 19.00 0.04
CA PRO A 824 -4.16 17.56 0.02
C PRO A 824 -4.75 16.81 -1.20
N VAL A 825 -4.04 15.75 -1.59
CA VAL A 825 -4.23 14.92 -2.80
C VAL A 825 -5.15 13.69 -2.52
N GLY A 826 -5.67 13.08 -3.57
CA GLY A 826 -6.38 11.79 -3.58
C GLY A 826 -6.14 11.04 -4.90
N VAL A 827 -5.97 9.71 -4.85
CA VAL A 827 -5.45 8.86 -5.94
C VAL A 827 -6.07 7.46 -5.92
N SER A 828 -6.27 6.82 -7.09
CA SER A 828 -6.54 5.38 -7.19
C SER A 828 -5.29 4.52 -7.42
N PHE A 829 -5.36 3.22 -7.08
CA PHE A 829 -4.29 2.24 -7.31
C PHE A 829 -4.82 0.83 -7.63
N SER A 830 -4.39 0.27 -8.76
CA SER A 830 -4.50 -1.16 -9.06
C SER A 830 -3.40 -1.94 -8.33
N ALA A 831 -3.76 -2.94 -7.53
CA ALA A 831 -2.81 -3.62 -6.65
C ALA A 831 -1.93 -4.65 -7.38
N ARG A 832 -0.64 -4.34 -7.52
CA ARG A 832 0.45 -5.34 -7.59
C ARG A 832 1.21 -5.32 -6.27
N ALA A 833 1.25 -6.46 -5.58
CA ALA A 833 2.08 -6.63 -4.39
C ALA A 833 3.49 -7.07 -4.80
N MET A 834 4.51 -6.37 -4.32
CA MET A 834 5.92 -6.75 -4.46
C MET A 834 6.56 -6.80 -3.07
N SER A 835 7.34 -7.84 -2.78
CA SER A 835 7.97 -8.12 -1.48
C SER A 835 9.49 -8.25 -1.64
N ALA A 836 10.22 -7.20 -1.25
CA ALA A 836 11.66 -7.09 -1.54
C ALA A 836 12.53 -8.22 -0.92
N PRO A 837 13.67 -8.59 -1.56
CA PRO A 837 14.24 -9.94 -1.44
C PRO A 837 15.69 -9.96 -0.89
N GLY A 838 16.43 -11.06 -1.11
CA GLY A 838 17.89 -11.09 -0.98
C GLY A 838 18.52 -12.45 -1.35
N GLY A 839 19.51 -12.41 -2.26
CA GLY A 839 20.38 -13.53 -2.68
C GLY A 839 21.14 -13.25 -3.99
N PHE A 840 22.47 -13.34 -3.95
CA PHE A 840 23.42 -13.39 -5.08
C PHE A 840 24.20 -14.73 -5.03
N ALA A 841 25.03 -15.04 -6.04
CA ALA A 841 25.78 -16.29 -6.16
C ALA A 841 27.32 -16.11 -6.08
N GLU A 842 28.00 -17.23 -5.79
CA GLU A 842 29.43 -17.36 -5.48
C GLU A 842 30.39 -16.93 -6.61
N ALA A 843 31.48 -16.25 -6.25
CA ALA A 843 32.61 -15.95 -7.15
C ALA A 843 33.94 -16.01 -6.37
N ASP A 844 34.89 -16.83 -6.83
CA ASP A 844 36.14 -17.12 -6.13
C ASP A 844 37.34 -16.34 -6.72
N GLY A 845 38.28 -15.94 -5.86
CA GLY A 845 39.62 -15.45 -6.22
C GLY A 845 39.79 -13.96 -6.59
N ALA A 846 40.48 -13.22 -5.71
CA ALA A 846 41.28 -12.02 -6.02
C ALA A 846 40.59 -10.72 -6.51
N LEU A 847 39.69 -10.13 -5.69
CA LEU A 847 39.06 -8.81 -5.94
C LEU A 847 39.83 -7.56 -5.43
N GLY A 848 40.89 -7.74 -4.65
CA GLY A 848 41.45 -6.69 -3.76
C GLY A 848 42.07 -5.43 -4.39
N THR A 849 42.19 -5.36 -5.71
CA THR A 849 42.77 -4.21 -6.44
C THR A 849 41.83 -3.58 -7.48
N LEU A 850 40.54 -3.96 -7.49
CA LEU A 850 39.55 -3.49 -8.48
C LEU A 850 38.40 -2.66 -7.88
N LEU A 851 38.40 -2.39 -6.57
CA LEU A 851 37.39 -1.54 -5.92
C LEU A 851 37.70 -0.06 -6.16
N ALA A 852 37.08 0.51 -7.20
CA ALA A 852 36.89 1.95 -7.33
C ALA A 852 35.53 2.32 -6.69
N PRO A 853 35.51 3.07 -5.56
CA PRO A 853 34.27 3.57 -5.00
C PRO A 853 33.80 4.82 -5.77
N ASP A 854 32.49 4.96 -5.92
CA ASP A 854 31.89 6.15 -6.53
C ASP A 854 31.89 7.37 -5.59
N ASP A 855 31.92 8.57 -6.18
CA ASP A 855 31.79 9.83 -5.44
C ASP A 855 30.35 10.01 -4.94
N ILE A 856 30.19 10.16 -3.63
CA ILE A 856 28.90 10.35 -2.98
C ILE A 856 28.41 11.80 -3.19
N THR A 857 27.33 11.93 -3.95
CA THR A 857 26.70 13.22 -4.23
C THR A 857 25.83 13.69 -3.04
N VAL A 858 26.08 14.91 -2.58
CA VAL A 858 25.29 15.60 -1.53
C VAL A 858 24.70 16.89 -2.10
N ARG A 859 23.39 16.88 -2.33
CA ARG A 859 22.59 18.02 -2.82
C ARG A 859 21.85 18.70 -1.67
N ALA A 860 21.73 20.03 -1.74
CA ALA A 860 20.92 20.83 -0.83
C ALA A 860 20.18 21.93 -1.60
N GLU A 861 18.98 22.26 -1.11
CA GLU A 861 18.08 23.22 -1.74
C GLU A 861 17.39 24.06 -0.68
N VAL A 862 17.19 25.34 -0.97
CA VAL A 862 16.45 26.26 -0.10
C VAL A 862 15.50 27.12 -0.93
N GLU A 863 14.40 27.53 -0.33
CA GLU A 863 13.47 28.51 -0.85
C GLU A 863 13.53 29.77 0.01
N ALA A 864 13.55 30.93 -0.63
CA ALA A 864 13.65 32.21 0.06
C ALA A 864 12.71 33.25 -0.56
N GLU A 865 11.97 33.94 0.30
CA GLU A 865 11.30 35.19 -0.04
C GLU A 865 12.21 36.36 0.34
N PHE A 866 12.31 37.32 -0.56
CA PHE A 866 12.94 38.62 -0.33
C PHE A 866 11.92 39.73 -0.53
N VAL A 867 12.15 40.88 0.09
CA VAL A 867 11.40 42.11 -0.14
C VAL A 867 12.32 43.23 -0.58
N VAL A 868 11.82 44.06 -1.49
CA VAL A 868 12.42 45.36 -1.81
C VAL A 868 11.40 46.45 -1.49
N ARG A 869 11.81 47.39 -0.63
CA ARG A 869 11.02 48.57 -0.29
C ARG A 869 11.41 49.70 -1.22
N ARG A 870 10.44 50.22 -1.98
CA ARG A 870 10.61 51.49 -2.67
C ARG A 870 10.47 52.63 -1.66
N GLU A 871 11.55 53.38 -1.45
CA GLU A 871 11.45 54.74 -0.93
C GLU A 871 10.92 55.65 -2.06
N GLY A 872 10.06 56.60 -1.73
CA GLY A 872 9.40 57.53 -2.66
C GLY A 872 9.01 58.83 -1.99
#